data_AF-A0A2E4WHI6-F1
#
_entry.id   AF-A0A2E4WHI6-F1
#
_cell.length_a   1.000
_cell.length_b   1.000
_cell.length_c   1.000
_cell.angle_alpha   90.00
_cell.angle_beta   90.00
_cell.angle_gamma   90.00
#
_symmetry.space_group_name_H-M   'P 1'
#
loop_
_entity.id
_entity.type
_entity.pdbx_description
1 polymer ?
#
loop_
_entity_poly.entity_id
_entity_poly.type
_entity_poly.pdbx_seq_one_letter_code
_entity_poly.pdbx_strand_id
1 'polypeptide(L)'
;MKEFRLKKSLYLVLIFFLFSRIIFSQGLFINEVMSKNDTTISDSDGDFSDWLEIYNDDTNSVNLEGYSLSDNPDTPNRWKFGKIEIPGKGVLLVFASGKDKSLSEDNPHTNFKIKSAGEPLLLSSPSGVLIDSIFSGKIPPDYSRGRKPDGSQEWFFFKRPTPGTSNTSDGSKIIVTVPFPKIDKIAGFYPNQVEVNISTEFENGEVRFTLNGSDPDSTAQIYLNPLTFVKTTILRAAVFDTISMQKSKTTTRTYFINDLKDHDLPIFSISTDPDNLWGENGIYEEIQWVGESVVDIEVPINIEMFETDGKLAFNHRAGAEIFGSGSTGFPQKSLAILFRSKYDVGELNYKLFPEIPLMEFESFILRNSGNDWWSTMIRDAITYSLVKDNKNLDFQAYRPSVVYLNGEYWGIHNIREKVSEHFIEHHHFVPEEELDMLEYKEVPVPKIIHGDLEHYFELINFLENNDLSLAENYNQINSLIDINNFIDYQVMETFVGNIDWPANNNKFWRSRNGEGKWRWILYDTDTGYGLWDDWWADGTKGYYVNHILHATNTTEAGGNAWPNPAWSTFIFRKLLENEKFRDHFLNRYLDLLNTKLSSSNTTRVVEGLYNDIEPVLDRHLNKWKEDDGYGCPGPYCYDWELNKLKIFLKNRPESVLRHLSQYFEFSKEVAINIGVIPSNAGQVKLNSILIEEDDWDGKYFSEIPVKLVPLPKPGFTFSHWQGGSGSISEVMTVLPTKGMDIKAIFVPDSTTGSISINEINYSSFNVADPGDWFELYNSTSGKINLENWVISDGQDEQFYFPKNTQIESGGYLIICREANEFKSVFGSDIPLVSDLNFGLNAAGDSLILKNENGEIVDEVFYRIVDPWPVKTDDSGQTIELINSSLDNSLGENWYLSTGYGTPGEKNSQFQYIDTPTLALIDTLNESKIMVYPNPFLGSTRFQFFTSKDGKVEIKIYNILGQHITSVAKGNRASGVYEAVWNGYNNRGRQSSNGVYIGVLLLNSEILDTVKMVKF
;
A
#
# COMPACT_ATOMS: atom_id res chain seq x y z
N MET A 1 -0.64 49.31 19.20
CA MET A 1 0.01 49.74 20.45
C MET A 1 0.59 48.48 21.09
N LYS A 2 1.83 48.04 20.83
CA LYS A 2 3.13 48.61 21.25
C LYS A 2 3.11 49.19 22.68
N GLU A 3 4.01 48.63 23.49
CA GLU A 3 4.33 48.94 24.90
C GLU A 3 3.41 48.33 25.97
N PHE A 4 3.86 47.21 26.55
CA PHE A 4 4.10 47.03 27.99
C PHE A 4 4.61 45.59 28.26
N ARG A 5 5.79 45.26 27.70
CA ARG A 5 6.59 44.09 28.07
C ARG A 5 7.99 44.57 28.41
N LEU A 6 8.22 44.91 29.68
CA LEU A 6 9.52 44.90 30.34
C LEU A 6 9.25 45.10 31.85
N LYS A 7 9.94 44.35 32.71
CA LYS A 7 9.80 44.26 34.18
C LYS A 7 8.83 43.18 34.71
N LYS A 8 9.14 41.91 34.44
CA LYS A 8 8.84 40.81 35.39
C LYS A 8 9.77 39.58 35.33
N SER A 9 10.92 39.68 34.64
CA SER A 9 11.90 38.56 34.53
C SER A 9 13.23 38.79 35.26
N LEU A 10 13.33 39.75 36.18
CA LEU A 10 14.61 40.07 36.84
C LEU A 10 14.67 39.76 38.35
N TYR A 11 13.66 39.09 38.92
CA TYR A 11 13.60 38.80 40.36
C TYR A 11 13.52 37.31 40.74
N LEU A 12 13.76 36.40 39.80
CA LEU A 12 13.90 34.95 40.07
C LEU A 12 15.32 34.41 39.87
N VAL A 13 16.28 35.26 39.50
CA VAL A 13 17.69 34.87 39.24
C VAL A 13 18.59 35.13 40.46
N LEU A 14 18.08 35.69 41.57
CA LEU A 14 18.90 36.15 42.71
C LEU A 14 18.55 35.56 44.07
N ILE A 15 17.77 34.47 44.14
CA ILE A 15 17.58 33.66 45.35
C ILE A 15 17.88 32.18 45.04
N PHE A 16 19.07 31.93 44.46
CA PHE A 16 19.71 30.60 44.43
C PHE A 16 21.22 30.70 44.67
N PHE A 17 21.67 31.80 45.28
CA PHE A 17 23.04 32.01 45.74
C PHE A 17 23.02 32.16 47.27
N LEU A 18 22.79 31.06 47.99
CA LEU A 18 23.18 30.85 49.39
C LEU A 18 22.74 29.46 49.86
N PHE A 19 23.23 28.41 49.19
CA PHE A 19 23.51 27.13 49.85
C PHE A 19 24.83 26.62 49.29
N SER A 20 25.75 26.31 50.21
CA SER A 20 27.03 25.64 50.03
C SER A 20 27.26 24.99 48.66
N ARG A 21 28.29 25.46 47.93
CA ARG A 21 28.97 24.63 46.93
C ARG A 21 29.56 23.43 47.65
N ILE A 22 28.81 22.34 47.72
CA ILE A 22 29.43 21.02 47.69
C ILE A 22 29.70 20.81 46.19
N ILE A 23 30.94 21.04 45.79
CA ILE A 23 31.44 20.50 44.52
C ILE A 23 31.45 18.99 44.76
N PHE A 24 30.37 18.29 44.39
CA PHE A 24 30.55 16.90 44.01
C PHE A 24 31.39 16.95 42.74
N SER A 25 32.62 16.45 42.81
CA SER A 25 33.32 16.00 41.61
C SER A 25 32.37 15.03 40.92
N GLN A 26 31.89 15.37 39.73
CA GLN A 26 30.96 14.54 38.98
C GLN A 26 31.80 13.44 38.33
N GLY A 27 31.71 12.21 38.85
CA GLY A 27 32.62 11.12 38.48
C GLY A 27 32.25 10.37 37.20
N LEU A 28 31.06 10.58 36.62
CA LEU A 28 30.61 9.89 35.41
C LEU A 28 30.27 10.87 34.29
N PHE A 29 30.71 10.56 33.08
CA PHE A 29 30.50 11.36 31.88
C PHE A 29 30.06 10.51 30.70
N ILE A 30 29.18 11.03 29.85
CA ILE A 30 29.05 10.54 28.48
C ILE A 30 30.30 11.01 27.74
N ASN A 31 31.11 10.07 27.26
CA ASN A 31 32.49 10.33 26.84
C ASN A 31 32.69 10.33 25.33
N GLU A 32 32.04 9.41 24.62
CA GLU A 32 32.09 9.28 23.17
C GLU A 32 30.75 8.75 22.67
N VAL A 33 30.29 9.22 21.52
CA VAL A 33 28.99 8.87 20.94
C VAL A 33 29.15 8.66 19.45
N MET A 34 28.57 7.57 18.94
CA MET A 34 28.42 7.30 17.51
C MET A 34 26.95 7.02 17.21
N SER A 35 26.33 7.88 16.40
CA SER A 35 24.93 7.78 16.00
C SER A 35 24.71 7.13 14.63
N LYS A 36 25.78 6.61 14.04
CA LYS A 36 25.75 5.81 12.81
C LYS A 36 27.04 5.02 12.67
N ASN A 37 26.99 3.76 13.09
CA ASN A 37 28.09 2.81 13.03
C ASN A 37 27.86 1.91 11.81
N ASP A 38 28.69 2.05 10.77
CA ASP A 38 28.57 1.23 9.57
C ASP A 38 29.66 0.14 9.53
N THR A 39 30.85 0.44 10.08
CA THR A 39 32.02 -0.47 10.03
C THR A 39 32.90 -0.48 11.27
N THR A 40 32.65 0.39 12.26
CA THR A 40 33.62 0.66 13.33
C THR A 40 33.73 -0.50 14.33
N ILE A 41 32.60 -0.96 14.88
CA ILE A 41 32.56 -2.08 15.85
C ILE A 41 31.23 -2.81 15.77
N SER A 42 31.23 -4.13 15.61
CA SER A 42 30.00 -4.93 15.68
C SER A 42 29.68 -5.32 17.13
N ASP A 43 28.41 -5.53 17.43
CA ASP A 43 27.99 -6.20 18.66
C ASP A 43 28.19 -7.73 18.59
N SER A 44 27.81 -8.44 19.65
CA SER A 44 27.92 -9.90 19.75
C SER A 44 27.12 -10.66 18.69
N ASP A 45 26.10 -10.01 18.12
CA ASP A 45 25.20 -10.59 17.11
C ASP A 45 25.71 -10.27 15.69
N GLY A 46 26.80 -9.50 15.56
CA GLY A 46 27.38 -9.09 14.27
C GLY A 46 26.84 -7.75 13.74
N ASP A 47 25.95 -7.08 14.48
CA ASP A 47 25.33 -5.83 14.04
C ASP A 47 26.21 -4.61 14.37
N PHE A 48 26.36 -3.68 13.42
CA PHE A 48 26.97 -2.38 13.67
C PHE A 48 25.95 -1.41 14.29
N SER A 49 25.62 -1.65 15.55
CA SER A 49 24.68 -0.80 16.30
C SER A 49 25.29 0.56 16.66
N ASP A 50 24.46 1.60 16.77
CA ASP A 50 24.87 2.86 17.40
C ASP A 50 25.40 2.60 18.81
N TRP A 51 26.27 3.47 19.31
CA TRP A 51 26.84 3.28 20.65
C TRP A 51 27.21 4.60 21.31
N LEU A 52 27.30 4.54 22.63
CA LEU A 52 27.85 5.60 23.46
C LEU A 52 28.72 5.01 24.56
N GLU A 53 29.62 5.83 25.08
CA GLU A 53 30.51 5.46 26.17
C GLU A 53 30.24 6.26 27.43
N ILE A 54 30.37 5.58 28.57
CA ILE A 54 30.39 6.21 29.88
C ILE A 54 31.81 6.11 30.44
N TYR A 55 32.39 7.26 30.77
CA TYR A 55 33.69 7.37 31.42
C TYR A 55 33.54 7.62 32.92
N ASN A 56 34.34 6.91 33.72
CA ASN A 56 34.48 7.12 35.14
C ASN A 56 35.74 7.93 35.46
N ASP A 57 35.60 9.22 35.78
CA ASP A 57 36.69 10.10 36.19
C ASP A 57 37.10 9.94 37.67
N ASP A 58 36.39 9.13 38.46
CA ASP A 58 36.83 8.81 39.81
C ASP A 58 38.02 7.83 39.81
N THR A 59 38.76 7.79 40.93
CA THR A 59 39.85 6.81 41.11
C THR A 59 39.36 5.44 41.59
N ASN A 60 38.10 5.35 42.03
CA ASN A 60 37.47 4.11 42.50
C ASN A 60 36.48 3.59 41.45
N SER A 61 36.14 2.30 41.51
CA SER A 61 35.08 1.75 40.66
C SER A 61 33.70 2.29 41.04
N VAL A 62 32.83 2.42 40.05
CA VAL A 62 31.43 2.86 40.21
C VAL A 62 30.49 1.76 39.72
N ASN A 63 29.55 1.34 40.57
CA ASN A 63 28.46 0.44 40.19
C ASN A 63 27.28 1.25 39.62
N LEU A 64 26.86 0.93 38.41
CA LEU A 64 25.78 1.59 37.69
C LEU A 64 24.37 1.05 38.01
N GLU A 65 24.21 0.11 38.94
CA GLU A 65 22.90 -0.43 39.30
C GLU A 65 21.88 0.68 39.61
N GLY A 66 20.82 0.75 38.80
CA GLY A 66 19.75 1.74 38.91
C GLY A 66 20.01 3.09 38.24
N TYR A 67 21.22 3.35 37.75
CA TYR A 67 21.48 4.50 36.86
C TYR A 67 20.71 4.32 35.55
N SER A 68 20.42 5.42 34.86
CA SER A 68 19.59 5.38 33.66
C SER A 68 20.19 6.14 32.48
N LEU A 69 19.93 5.65 31.28
CA LEU A 69 20.11 6.38 30.02
C LEU A 69 18.76 6.75 29.40
N SER A 70 18.72 7.86 28.67
CA SER A 70 17.58 8.25 27.86
C SER A 70 18.02 9.09 26.66
N ASP A 71 17.25 9.02 25.59
CA ASP A 71 17.27 9.88 24.39
C ASP A 71 16.15 10.96 24.43
N ASN A 72 15.34 10.98 25.50
CA ASN A 72 14.18 11.84 25.64
C ASN A 72 14.18 12.57 27.00
N PRO A 73 14.24 13.92 27.01
CA PRO A 73 14.25 14.73 28.23
C PRO A 73 12.97 14.58 29.09
N ASP A 74 11.83 14.24 28.47
CA ASP A 74 10.56 14.05 29.18
C ASP A 74 10.50 12.70 29.92
N THR A 75 11.38 11.76 29.56
CA THR A 75 11.52 10.44 30.19
C THR A 75 12.98 10.14 30.55
N PRO A 76 13.59 10.88 31.49
CA PRO A 76 15.04 10.81 31.76
C PRO A 76 15.53 9.48 32.36
N ASN A 77 14.61 8.56 32.67
CA ASN A 77 14.88 7.22 33.22
C ASN A 77 14.38 6.10 32.27
N ARG A 78 14.50 6.30 30.95
CA ARG A 78 13.92 5.43 29.91
C ARG A 78 14.50 4.01 29.90
N TRP A 79 15.81 3.88 30.06
CA TRP A 79 16.51 2.59 30.12
C TRP A 79 17.42 2.55 31.35
N LYS A 80 17.45 1.43 32.08
CA LYS A 80 18.18 1.31 33.35
C LYS A 80 19.31 0.30 33.25
N PHE A 81 20.45 0.66 33.83
CA PHE A 81 21.56 -0.26 34.01
C PHE A 81 21.23 -1.34 35.04
N GLY A 82 21.63 -2.57 34.71
CA GLY A 82 21.80 -3.63 35.70
C GLY A 82 23.08 -3.43 36.54
N LYS A 83 23.50 -4.48 37.22
CA LYS A 83 24.70 -4.45 38.07
C LYS A 83 25.97 -4.53 37.22
N ILE A 84 26.50 -3.38 36.83
CA ILE A 84 27.73 -3.22 36.02
C ILE A 84 28.70 -2.29 36.75
N GLU A 85 29.98 -2.67 36.84
CA GLU A 85 31.03 -1.85 37.44
C GLU A 85 31.94 -1.22 36.37
N ILE A 86 32.15 0.10 36.44
CA ILE A 86 33.21 0.78 35.67
C ILE A 86 34.41 1.01 36.61
N PRO A 87 35.60 0.48 36.31
CA PRO A 87 36.82 0.78 37.08
C PRO A 87 37.11 2.28 37.16
N GLY A 88 37.86 2.71 38.18
CA GLY A 88 38.34 4.10 38.24
C GLY A 88 39.19 4.43 37.02
N LYS A 89 38.94 5.59 36.39
CA LYS A 89 39.52 5.97 35.09
C LYS A 89 39.18 5.02 33.93
N GLY A 90 38.18 4.15 34.08
CA GLY A 90 37.70 3.23 33.05
C GLY A 90 36.56 3.80 32.21
N VAL A 91 36.28 3.14 31.09
CA VAL A 91 35.12 3.41 30.21
C VAL A 91 34.24 2.17 30.09
N LEU A 92 32.94 2.38 29.82
CA LEU A 92 31.98 1.35 29.48
C LEU A 92 31.35 1.68 28.13
N LEU A 93 31.46 0.76 27.18
CA LEU A 93 30.75 0.83 25.91
C LEU A 93 29.30 0.36 26.11
N VAL A 94 28.35 1.11 25.58
CA VAL A 94 26.91 0.80 25.61
C VAL A 94 26.37 0.88 24.19
N PHE A 95 25.81 -0.21 23.67
CA PHE A 95 25.13 -0.20 22.38
C PHE A 95 23.74 0.41 22.50
N ALA A 96 23.43 1.39 21.67
CA ALA A 96 22.09 1.92 21.50
C ALA A 96 21.40 1.20 20.34
N SER A 97 21.07 -0.08 20.55
CA SER A 97 20.55 -0.96 19.50
C SER A 97 19.02 -1.16 19.52
N GLY A 98 18.34 -0.79 20.59
CA GLY A 98 16.93 -1.13 20.81
C GLY A 98 16.68 -2.53 21.36
N LYS A 99 17.72 -3.36 21.56
CA LYS A 99 17.60 -4.77 21.98
C LYS A 99 17.28 -4.97 23.47
N ASP A 100 17.37 -3.91 24.29
CA ASP A 100 17.03 -3.91 25.73
C ASP A 100 17.74 -4.99 26.59
N LYS A 101 19.07 -5.10 26.47
CA LYS A 101 19.90 -6.06 27.25
C LYS A 101 20.73 -5.32 28.32
N SER A 102 20.38 -5.43 29.60
CA SER A 102 20.97 -4.60 30.67
C SER A 102 22.00 -5.29 31.59
N LEU A 103 22.49 -6.49 31.26
CA LEU A 103 23.32 -7.35 32.13
C LEU A 103 24.70 -7.70 31.53
N SER A 104 25.64 -8.13 32.40
CA SER A 104 27.09 -8.09 32.23
C SER A 104 27.77 -9.27 31.49
N GLU A 105 27.04 -10.10 30.74
CA GLU A 105 27.68 -11.18 29.96
C GLU A 105 28.27 -10.66 28.63
N ASP A 106 27.71 -9.56 28.10
CA ASP A 106 28.20 -8.78 26.95
C ASP A 106 28.08 -7.26 27.25
N ASN A 107 28.54 -6.39 26.33
CA ASN A 107 28.28 -4.95 26.44
C ASN A 107 26.76 -4.69 26.48
N PRO A 108 26.27 -3.79 27.34
CA PRO A 108 24.84 -3.54 27.47
C PRO A 108 24.21 -2.90 26.22
N HIS A 109 22.95 -3.23 25.96
CA HIS A 109 22.13 -2.70 24.89
C HIS A 109 20.92 -1.92 25.44
N THR A 110 20.74 -0.67 25.00
CA THR A 110 19.57 0.13 25.39
C THR A 110 18.30 -0.32 24.66
N ASN A 111 17.13 0.14 25.14
CA ASN A 111 15.83 -0.03 24.47
C ASN A 111 15.52 1.09 23.45
N PHE A 112 16.55 1.80 22.99
CA PHE A 112 16.45 2.85 21.98
C PHE A 112 17.67 2.85 21.05
N LYS A 113 17.57 3.59 19.94
CA LYS A 113 18.67 3.87 18.99
C LYS A 113 18.95 5.37 18.97
N ILE A 114 20.09 5.79 18.43
CA ILE A 114 20.47 7.22 18.39
C ILE A 114 20.13 7.78 17.01
N LYS A 115 19.30 8.83 16.94
CA LYS A 115 18.94 9.49 15.69
C LYS A 115 20.15 10.15 15.03
N SER A 116 20.40 9.81 13.76
CA SER A 116 21.44 10.41 12.92
C SER A 116 21.29 11.93 12.71
N ALA A 117 20.09 12.48 12.89
CA ALA A 117 19.83 13.92 12.88
C ALA A 117 20.33 14.64 14.15
N GLY A 118 20.67 13.89 15.19
CA GLY A 118 21.05 14.37 16.51
C GLY A 118 19.87 14.40 17.49
N GLU A 119 20.14 14.05 18.74
CA GLU A 119 19.16 14.10 19.83
C GLU A 119 19.85 14.22 21.21
N PRO A 120 19.12 14.57 22.28
CA PRO A 120 19.69 14.65 23.62
C PRO A 120 19.88 13.27 24.22
N LEU A 121 21.10 12.94 24.63
CA LEU A 121 21.43 11.76 25.41
C LEU A 121 21.67 12.17 26.86
N LEU A 122 20.99 11.50 27.78
CA LEU A 122 20.98 11.83 29.20
C LEU A 122 21.48 10.64 30.02
N LEU A 123 22.35 10.90 30.99
CA LEU A 123 22.77 9.96 32.03
C LEU A 123 22.23 10.45 33.38
N SER A 124 21.45 9.62 34.07
CA SER A 124 20.79 9.98 35.33
C SER A 124 21.17 9.02 36.46
N SER A 125 21.20 9.54 37.69
CA SER A 125 21.42 8.75 38.90
C SER A 125 20.22 7.85 39.23
N PRO A 126 20.34 6.88 40.16
CA PRO A 126 19.22 6.08 40.62
C PRO A 126 18.07 6.88 41.26
N SER A 127 18.34 8.09 41.75
CA SER A 127 17.33 9.03 42.25
C SER A 127 16.69 9.90 41.17
N GLY A 128 17.05 9.69 39.89
CA GLY A 128 16.55 10.45 38.74
C GLY A 128 17.18 11.83 38.58
N VAL A 129 18.32 12.10 39.23
CA VAL A 129 19.06 13.36 39.07
C VAL A 129 19.94 13.26 37.83
N LEU A 130 19.85 14.24 36.93
CA LEU A 130 20.71 14.31 35.75
C LEU A 130 22.18 14.44 36.15
N ILE A 131 23.01 13.51 35.67
CA ILE A 131 24.46 13.48 35.89
C ILE A 131 25.17 14.13 34.70
N ASP A 132 24.91 13.68 33.49
CA ASP A 132 25.53 14.26 32.30
C ASP A 132 24.55 14.24 31.13
N SER A 133 24.79 15.11 30.16
CA SER A 133 24.01 15.14 28.94
C SER A 133 24.78 15.70 27.77
N ILE A 134 24.51 15.18 26.59
CA ILE A 134 24.99 15.72 25.32
C ILE A 134 23.85 15.76 24.31
N PHE A 135 23.78 16.81 23.51
CA PHE A 135 23.06 16.74 22.23
C PHE A 135 24.02 16.19 21.17
N SER A 136 23.78 14.97 20.67
CA SER A 136 24.71 14.28 19.77
C SER A 136 24.98 15.07 18.49
N GLY A 137 23.95 15.75 17.97
CA GLY A 137 24.02 16.48 16.71
C GLY A 137 24.21 15.54 15.51
N LYS A 138 24.48 16.11 14.33
CA LYS A 138 24.79 15.31 13.14
C LYS A 138 26.23 14.82 13.22
N ILE A 139 26.40 13.52 13.45
CA ILE A 139 27.69 12.84 13.40
C ILE A 139 27.73 12.06 12.07
N PRO A 140 28.76 12.25 11.21
CA PRO A 140 28.91 11.47 10.00
C PRO A 140 29.03 9.96 10.31
N PRO A 141 28.63 9.07 9.37
CA PRO A 141 28.81 7.64 9.54
C PRO A 141 30.28 7.28 9.83
N ASP A 142 30.49 6.36 10.79
CA ASP A 142 31.81 5.92 11.29
C ASP A 142 32.71 7.04 11.85
N TYR A 143 32.13 8.22 12.11
CA TYR A 143 32.72 9.20 13.00
C TYR A 143 32.05 9.06 14.36
N SER A 144 32.80 9.37 15.39
CA SER A 144 32.26 9.59 16.72
C SER A 144 32.44 11.04 17.13
N ARG A 145 31.67 11.46 18.12
CA ARG A 145 31.84 12.71 18.82
C ARG A 145 32.18 12.40 20.26
N GLY A 146 33.36 12.81 20.72
CA GLY A 146 33.84 12.51 22.07
C GLY A 146 34.65 13.62 22.72
N ARG A 147 34.86 13.49 24.03
CA ARG A 147 35.61 14.44 24.87
C ARG A 147 37.11 14.19 24.77
N LYS A 148 37.93 15.23 24.56
CA LYS A 148 39.41 15.11 24.57
C LYS A 148 40.06 16.17 25.45
N PRO A 149 40.74 15.79 26.56
CA PRO A 149 40.85 14.43 27.11
C PRO A 149 39.51 13.89 27.65
N ASP A 150 39.44 12.60 28.01
CA ASP A 150 38.25 11.97 28.59
C ASP A 150 37.69 12.79 29.76
N GLY A 151 36.36 12.85 29.88
CA GLY A 151 35.67 13.63 30.92
C GLY A 151 35.79 15.17 30.79
N SER A 152 36.58 15.70 29.84
CA SER A 152 36.70 17.14 29.63
C SER A 152 35.42 17.79 29.09
N GLN A 153 35.36 19.12 29.09
CA GLN A 153 34.24 19.88 28.52
C GLN A 153 34.36 20.08 26.99
N GLU A 154 35.50 19.70 26.40
CA GLU A 154 35.82 19.96 25.01
C GLU A 154 35.46 18.75 24.14
N TRP A 155 34.57 18.95 23.17
CA TRP A 155 34.11 17.92 22.25
C TRP A 155 34.80 18.03 20.90
N PHE A 156 35.18 16.88 20.35
CA PHE A 156 35.80 16.74 19.05
C PHE A 156 35.08 15.64 18.26
N PHE A 157 35.16 15.73 16.94
CA PHE A 157 34.82 14.63 16.05
C PHE A 157 36.06 13.79 15.77
N PHE A 158 35.96 12.48 15.94
CA PHE A 158 37.03 11.54 15.65
C PHE A 158 36.70 10.76 14.38
N LYS A 159 37.60 10.84 13.38
CA LYS A 159 37.59 9.96 12.20
C LYS A 159 38.04 8.53 12.53
N ARG A 160 38.77 8.38 13.65
CA ARG A 160 39.17 7.10 14.22
C ARG A 160 38.59 7.02 15.63
N PRO A 161 37.34 6.55 15.75
CA PRO A 161 36.67 6.38 17.03
C PRO A 161 37.45 5.46 17.97
N THR A 162 37.18 5.54 19.27
CA THR A 162 37.93 4.82 20.32
C THR A 162 37.08 3.90 21.20
N PRO A 163 36.16 3.08 20.63
CA PRO A 163 35.22 2.29 21.42
C PRO A 163 35.91 1.38 22.44
N GLY A 164 35.49 1.46 23.70
CA GLY A 164 36.04 0.75 24.85
C GLY A 164 37.37 1.28 25.38
N THR A 165 37.89 2.42 24.88
CA THR A 165 39.21 2.96 25.25
C THR A 165 39.21 4.49 25.39
N SER A 166 40.31 5.06 25.90
CA SER A 166 40.44 6.53 26.03
C SER A 166 40.53 7.26 24.69
N ASN A 167 39.89 8.44 24.62
CA ASN A 167 39.82 9.33 23.44
C ASN A 167 41.16 10.01 23.09
N THR A 168 42.12 9.23 22.61
CA THR A 168 43.48 9.70 22.32
C THR A 168 43.71 10.04 20.85
N SER A 169 42.83 9.60 19.94
CA SER A 169 42.94 9.82 18.50
C SER A 169 42.82 11.30 18.09
N ASP A 170 43.33 11.66 16.92
CA ASP A 170 43.28 13.03 16.42
C ASP A 170 41.82 13.45 16.16
N GLY A 171 41.36 14.49 16.87
CA GLY A 171 40.01 14.99 16.81
C GLY A 171 39.93 16.41 16.22
N SER A 172 38.85 16.72 15.52
CA SER A 172 38.58 18.06 14.97
C SER A 172 37.34 18.68 15.59
N LYS A 173 37.36 20.00 15.83
CA LYS A 173 36.17 20.74 16.30
C LYS A 173 35.17 21.05 15.18
N ILE A 174 35.59 20.89 13.92
CA ILE A 174 34.79 21.20 12.73
C ILE A 174 34.85 20.00 11.79
N ILE A 175 33.70 19.58 11.28
CA ILE A 175 33.62 18.64 10.16
C ILE A 175 33.68 19.46 8.88
N VAL A 176 34.70 19.23 8.05
CA VAL A 176 34.71 19.78 6.69
C VAL A 176 33.72 18.98 5.86
N THR A 177 32.67 19.63 5.37
CA THR A 177 31.74 19.00 4.43
C THR A 177 32.15 19.41 3.04
N VAL A 178 32.66 18.45 2.25
CA VAL A 178 33.03 18.70 0.86
C VAL A 178 31.76 18.65 -0.01
N PRO A 179 31.40 19.72 -0.73
CA PRO A 179 30.21 19.77 -1.56
C PRO A 179 30.33 18.83 -2.78
N PHE A 180 29.19 18.40 -3.32
CA PHE A 180 29.16 17.56 -4.53
C PHE A 180 29.68 18.33 -5.76
N PRO A 181 30.24 17.62 -6.76
CA PRO A 181 30.61 18.25 -8.01
C PRO A 181 29.37 18.76 -8.76
N LYS A 182 29.49 19.93 -9.39
CA LYS A 182 28.47 20.48 -10.29
C LYS A 182 28.72 19.94 -11.69
N ILE A 183 27.80 19.11 -12.18
CA ILE A 183 27.82 18.59 -13.55
C ILE A 183 26.75 19.34 -14.36
N ASP A 184 27.11 19.89 -15.52
CA ASP A 184 26.25 20.78 -16.32
C ASP A 184 25.13 20.05 -17.09
N LYS A 185 25.35 18.80 -17.51
CA LYS A 185 24.37 17.99 -18.26
C LYS A 185 23.63 17.01 -17.36
N ILE A 186 22.30 17.04 -17.38
CA ILE A 186 21.47 16.10 -16.62
C ILE A 186 21.64 14.65 -17.12
N ALA A 187 21.40 13.67 -16.27
CA ALA A 187 21.31 12.28 -16.68
C ALA A 187 20.11 12.07 -17.63
N GLY A 188 20.18 11.09 -18.53
CA GLY A 188 19.08 10.78 -19.46
C GLY A 188 19.54 10.51 -20.89
N PHE A 189 18.63 10.72 -21.84
CA PHE A 189 18.74 10.30 -23.24
C PHE A 189 19.25 11.41 -24.14
N TYR A 190 20.22 11.09 -24.99
CA TYR A 190 20.82 12.01 -25.96
C TYR A 190 20.85 11.34 -27.35
N PRO A 191 20.30 11.98 -28.39
CA PRO A 191 20.20 11.39 -29.73
C PRO A 191 21.53 11.40 -30.50
N ASN A 192 22.57 12.02 -29.95
CA ASN A 192 23.92 12.15 -30.50
C ASN A 192 24.93 12.23 -29.35
N GLN A 193 26.19 12.49 -29.66
CA GLN A 193 27.21 12.74 -28.65
C GLN A 193 26.83 13.87 -27.68
N VAL A 194 27.27 13.77 -26.43
CA VAL A 194 27.11 14.81 -25.40
C VAL A 194 28.47 15.22 -24.86
N GLU A 195 28.68 16.53 -24.70
CA GLU A 195 29.84 17.08 -24.00
C GLU A 195 29.42 17.49 -22.59
N VAL A 196 30.17 17.03 -21.58
CA VAL A 196 29.88 17.19 -20.15
C VAL A 196 31.00 17.95 -19.45
N ASN A 197 30.61 18.99 -18.73
CA ASN A 197 31.46 19.82 -17.89
C ASN A 197 31.23 19.53 -16.42
N ILE A 198 32.31 19.44 -15.65
CA ILE A 198 32.28 19.23 -14.20
C ILE A 198 33.03 20.37 -13.51
N SER A 199 32.49 20.87 -12.41
CA SER A 199 33.11 21.96 -11.66
C SER A 199 32.89 21.80 -10.16
N THR A 200 33.67 22.51 -9.36
CA THR A 200 33.50 22.62 -7.92
C THR A 200 33.74 24.06 -7.48
N GLU A 201 32.98 24.53 -6.50
CA GLU A 201 33.18 25.83 -5.85
C GLU A 201 33.97 25.68 -4.54
N PHE A 202 34.40 24.46 -4.21
CA PHE A 202 35.19 24.21 -3.01
C PHE A 202 36.64 24.67 -3.24
N GLU A 203 37.10 25.63 -2.44
CA GLU A 203 38.39 26.34 -2.64
C GLU A 203 39.59 25.39 -2.78
N ASN A 204 39.62 24.30 -2.00
CA ASN A 204 40.68 23.28 -2.03
C ASN A 204 40.25 22.00 -2.75
N GLY A 205 39.21 22.08 -3.58
CA GLY A 205 38.54 20.95 -4.20
C GLY A 205 39.16 20.52 -5.52
N GLU A 206 39.51 19.25 -5.61
CA GLU A 206 39.89 18.57 -6.85
C GLU A 206 38.76 17.62 -7.27
N VAL A 207 38.23 17.77 -8.49
CA VAL A 207 37.22 16.85 -9.02
C VAL A 207 37.91 15.61 -9.59
N ARG A 208 37.51 14.43 -9.15
CA ARG A 208 37.92 13.15 -9.73
C ARG A 208 36.73 12.35 -10.20
N PHE A 209 36.93 11.52 -11.21
CA PHE A 209 35.85 10.75 -11.82
C PHE A 209 36.30 9.37 -12.31
N THR A 210 35.31 8.51 -12.51
CA THR A 210 35.41 7.17 -13.11
C THR A 210 34.29 7.00 -14.15
N LEU A 211 34.52 6.11 -15.11
CA LEU A 211 33.58 5.81 -16.20
C LEU A 211 33.20 4.32 -16.29
N ASN A 212 33.75 3.48 -15.41
CA ASN A 212 33.57 2.04 -15.37
C ASN A 212 32.58 1.57 -14.30
N GLY A 213 31.95 2.51 -13.58
CA GLY A 213 31.00 2.22 -12.51
C GLY A 213 31.59 2.18 -11.08
N SER A 214 32.92 2.13 -10.92
CA SER A 214 33.54 2.16 -9.59
C SER A 214 33.42 3.53 -8.93
N ASP A 215 33.59 3.58 -7.61
CA ASP A 215 33.64 4.86 -6.90
C ASP A 215 34.96 5.60 -7.15
N PRO A 216 34.95 6.93 -7.40
CA PRO A 216 36.17 7.70 -7.46
C PRO A 216 36.88 7.64 -6.11
N ASP A 217 38.15 7.25 -6.13
CA ASP A 217 39.06 7.26 -5.00
C ASP A 217 40.22 8.25 -5.23
N SER A 218 41.23 8.23 -4.36
CA SER A 218 42.41 9.09 -4.48
C SER A 218 43.33 8.73 -5.65
N THR A 219 43.05 7.66 -6.39
CA THR A 219 43.81 7.23 -7.58
C THR A 219 43.03 7.49 -8.88
N ALA A 220 41.72 7.73 -8.78
CA ALA A 220 40.86 8.06 -9.90
C ALA A 220 41.31 9.31 -10.68
N GLN A 221 40.93 9.36 -11.95
CA GLN A 221 41.36 10.40 -12.88
C GLN A 221 40.87 11.79 -12.45
N ILE A 222 41.78 12.76 -12.46
CA ILE A 222 41.47 14.17 -12.20
C ILE A 222 40.77 14.77 -13.42
N TYR A 223 39.66 15.46 -13.19
CA TYR A 223 38.95 16.21 -14.23
C TYR A 223 39.72 17.48 -14.59
N LEU A 224 40.15 17.58 -15.85
CA LEU A 224 40.92 18.71 -16.38
C LEU A 224 40.28 19.39 -17.59
N ASN A 225 39.50 18.64 -18.38
CA ASN A 225 38.89 19.09 -19.62
C ASN A 225 37.47 18.50 -19.76
N PRO A 226 36.59 19.11 -20.57
CA PRO A 226 35.26 18.56 -20.87
C PRO A 226 35.34 17.12 -21.40
N LEU A 227 34.36 16.28 -21.01
CA LEU A 227 34.26 14.89 -21.43
C LEU A 227 33.24 14.75 -22.55
N THR A 228 33.59 14.10 -23.66
CA THR A 228 32.65 13.82 -24.76
C THR A 228 32.27 12.34 -24.74
N PHE A 229 30.97 12.05 -24.65
CA PHE A 229 30.42 10.70 -24.70
C PHE A 229 29.73 10.46 -26.04
N VAL A 230 30.11 9.37 -26.72
CA VAL A 230 29.57 8.95 -28.03
C VAL A 230 28.81 7.62 -27.96
N LYS A 231 28.79 6.99 -26.78
CA LYS A 231 28.06 5.78 -26.44
C LYS A 231 27.54 5.89 -25.01
N THR A 232 26.56 5.05 -24.65
CA THR A 232 26.03 5.02 -23.28
C THR A 232 27.17 4.95 -22.26
N THR A 233 27.18 5.88 -21.31
CA THR A 233 28.28 6.09 -20.37
C THR A 233 27.75 6.44 -18.99
N ILE A 234 28.32 5.82 -17.96
CA ILE A 234 28.04 6.16 -16.56
C ILE A 234 29.18 7.02 -16.04
N LEU A 235 28.88 8.27 -15.71
CA LEU A 235 29.84 9.17 -15.07
C LEU A 235 29.65 9.14 -13.56
N ARG A 236 30.70 8.81 -12.83
CA ARG A 236 30.75 8.92 -11.37
C ARG A 236 31.83 9.91 -10.98
N ALA A 237 31.48 10.94 -10.22
CA ALA A 237 32.40 12.02 -9.86
C ALA A 237 32.28 12.43 -8.39
N ALA A 238 33.39 12.80 -7.77
CA ALA A 238 33.45 13.34 -6.41
C ALA A 238 34.47 14.46 -6.30
N VAL A 239 34.26 15.39 -5.37
CA VAL A 239 35.22 16.44 -5.03
C VAL A 239 36.08 15.94 -3.87
N PHE A 240 37.40 16.09 -3.99
CA PHE A 240 38.39 15.73 -2.98
C PHE A 240 38.99 17.01 -2.40
N ASP A 241 38.96 17.15 -1.07
CA ASP A 241 39.71 18.18 -0.38
C ASP A 241 41.18 17.81 -0.35
N THR A 242 41.99 18.59 -1.07
CA THR A 242 43.44 18.39 -1.16
C THR A 242 44.18 18.57 0.17
N ILE A 243 43.54 19.19 1.19
CA ILE A 243 44.13 19.39 2.52
C ILE A 243 43.75 18.25 3.47
N SER A 244 42.45 18.03 3.72
CA SER A 244 41.99 17.02 4.68
C SER A 244 41.95 15.60 4.13
N MET A 245 42.10 15.45 2.80
CA MET A 245 41.87 14.20 2.05
C MET A 245 40.45 13.63 2.23
N GLN A 246 39.49 14.43 2.71
CA GLN A 246 38.08 14.06 2.69
C GLN A 246 37.51 14.20 1.28
N LYS A 247 36.46 13.45 0.96
CA LYS A 247 35.75 13.56 -0.31
C LYS A 247 34.26 13.80 -0.10
N SER A 248 33.62 14.40 -1.09
CA SER A 248 32.17 14.50 -1.17
C SER A 248 31.54 13.11 -1.38
N LYS A 249 30.22 12.96 -1.20
CA LYS A 249 29.56 11.79 -1.79
C LYS A 249 29.78 11.80 -3.31
N THR A 250 29.83 10.61 -3.91
CA THR A 250 29.91 10.47 -5.36
C THR A 250 28.56 10.86 -5.98
N THR A 251 28.61 11.69 -7.01
CA THR A 251 27.48 11.95 -7.91
C THR A 251 27.57 10.99 -9.10
N THR A 252 26.49 10.29 -9.38
CA THR A 252 26.37 9.34 -10.51
C THR A 252 25.40 9.92 -11.54
N ARG A 253 25.74 9.85 -12.83
CA ARG A 253 24.83 10.18 -13.94
C ARG A 253 25.04 9.21 -15.10
N THR A 254 23.99 8.54 -15.50
CA THR A 254 23.96 7.78 -16.76
C THR A 254 23.51 8.65 -17.93
N TYR A 255 24.29 8.62 -19.01
CA TYR A 255 23.98 9.24 -20.29
C TYR A 255 23.73 8.14 -21.32
N PHE A 256 22.50 7.98 -21.77
CA PHE A 256 22.14 7.05 -22.84
C PHE A 256 22.34 7.75 -24.19
N ILE A 257 23.26 7.23 -25.01
CA ILE A 257 23.67 7.89 -26.27
C ILE A 257 23.26 7.05 -27.46
N ASN A 258 22.50 7.64 -28.39
CA ASN A 258 21.90 6.94 -29.54
C ASN A 258 21.00 5.76 -29.15
N ASP A 259 20.68 5.63 -27.87
CA ASP A 259 19.65 4.75 -27.35
C ASP A 259 18.37 5.57 -27.37
N LEU A 260 17.63 5.49 -28.47
CA LEU A 260 16.36 6.20 -28.56
C LEU A 260 15.39 5.50 -27.62
N LYS A 261 14.70 6.29 -26.82
CA LYS A 261 13.57 5.81 -26.06
C LYS A 261 12.40 5.52 -27.02
N ASP A 262 12.42 4.33 -27.61
CA ASP A 262 11.43 3.83 -28.56
C ASP A 262 10.42 2.88 -27.91
N HIS A 263 10.42 2.81 -26.57
CA HIS A 263 9.56 1.95 -25.77
C HIS A 263 9.06 2.65 -24.51
N ASP A 264 7.90 2.22 -24.01
CA ASP A 264 7.21 2.76 -22.83
C ASP A 264 7.53 1.98 -21.55
N LEU A 265 8.75 1.47 -21.43
CA LEU A 265 9.21 0.76 -20.23
C LEU A 265 10.11 1.66 -19.38
N PRO A 266 10.03 1.59 -18.03
CA PRO A 266 11.02 2.19 -17.17
C PRO A 266 12.40 1.56 -17.39
N ILE A 267 13.45 2.33 -17.17
CA ILE A 267 14.84 1.90 -17.35
C ILE A 267 15.58 2.02 -16.03
N PHE A 268 16.25 0.95 -15.61
CA PHE A 268 17.21 0.96 -14.52
C PHE A 268 18.63 1.02 -15.05
N SER A 269 19.44 1.93 -14.50
CA SER A 269 20.88 1.94 -14.68
C SER A 269 21.55 1.65 -13.35
N ILE A 270 22.22 0.50 -13.28
CA ILE A 270 22.94 0.06 -12.08
C ILE A 270 24.43 0.22 -12.36
N SER A 271 25.14 0.84 -11.42
CA SER A 271 26.59 0.98 -11.49
C SER A 271 27.29 0.59 -10.20
N THR A 272 28.42 -0.09 -10.37
CA THR A 272 29.26 -0.58 -9.28
C THR A 272 30.67 -0.79 -9.79
N ASP A 273 31.62 -0.95 -8.87
CA ASP A 273 32.93 -1.48 -9.22
C ASP A 273 32.78 -2.77 -10.05
N PRO A 274 33.42 -2.89 -11.22
CA PRO A 274 33.39 -4.11 -12.03
C PRO A 274 33.72 -5.37 -11.23
N ASP A 275 34.61 -5.30 -10.24
CA ASP A 275 34.99 -6.46 -9.43
C ASP A 275 33.83 -6.99 -8.57
N ASN A 276 32.86 -6.13 -8.21
CA ASN A 276 31.65 -6.55 -7.49
C ASN A 276 30.71 -7.41 -8.36
N LEU A 277 30.78 -7.28 -9.69
CA LEU A 277 29.99 -8.08 -10.62
C LEU A 277 30.82 -9.26 -11.13
N TRP A 278 31.98 -8.97 -11.72
CA TRP A 278 32.77 -9.92 -12.51
C TRP A 278 34.17 -10.18 -11.95
N GLY A 279 34.47 -9.71 -10.73
CA GLY A 279 35.73 -10.02 -10.05
C GLY A 279 35.68 -11.40 -9.41
N GLU A 280 36.81 -11.87 -8.86
CA GLU A 280 36.95 -13.20 -8.23
C GLU A 280 35.88 -13.51 -7.17
N ASN A 281 35.34 -12.49 -6.50
CA ASN A 281 34.25 -12.60 -5.52
C ASN A 281 32.98 -11.83 -5.95
N GLY A 282 32.85 -11.53 -7.25
CA GLY A 282 31.75 -10.79 -7.81
C GLY A 282 30.49 -11.65 -7.94
N ILE A 283 29.32 -11.01 -7.88
CA ILE A 283 28.04 -11.72 -7.84
C ILE A 283 27.67 -12.44 -9.16
N TYR A 284 28.45 -12.32 -10.24
CA TYR A 284 28.28 -13.03 -11.51
C TYR A 284 29.32 -14.14 -11.81
N GLU A 285 30.45 -14.25 -11.10
CA GLU A 285 31.54 -15.19 -11.47
C GLU A 285 31.30 -16.64 -11.02
N GLU A 286 30.98 -16.89 -9.73
CA GLU A 286 30.68 -18.25 -9.26
C GLU A 286 29.66 -18.23 -8.11
N ILE A 287 28.54 -18.93 -8.30
CA ILE A 287 27.48 -19.01 -7.31
C ILE A 287 27.92 -19.99 -6.23
N GLN A 288 28.20 -19.46 -5.05
CA GLN A 288 28.50 -20.30 -3.89
C GLN A 288 27.20 -20.84 -3.31
N TRP A 289 27.12 -22.16 -3.14
CA TRP A 289 25.96 -22.84 -2.58
C TRP A 289 26.27 -23.41 -1.19
N VAL A 290 25.35 -23.21 -0.25
CA VAL A 290 25.30 -23.94 1.02
C VAL A 290 24.01 -24.74 1.04
N GLY A 291 24.11 -26.03 0.74
CA GLY A 291 22.94 -26.87 0.47
C GLY A 291 22.24 -26.42 -0.81
N GLU A 292 20.94 -26.13 -0.73
CA GLU A 292 20.09 -25.64 -1.84
C GLU A 292 19.89 -24.12 -1.82
N SER A 293 20.75 -23.39 -1.09
CA SER A 293 20.67 -21.93 -0.99
C SER A 293 21.96 -21.30 -1.47
N VAL A 294 21.83 -20.22 -2.23
CA VAL A 294 22.96 -19.39 -2.64
C VAL A 294 23.46 -18.62 -1.42
N VAL A 295 24.78 -18.46 -1.29
CA VAL A 295 25.36 -17.55 -0.32
C VAL A 295 25.00 -16.13 -0.74
N ASP A 296 24.21 -15.44 0.07
CA ASP A 296 23.78 -14.06 -0.19
C ASP A 296 24.97 -13.12 -0.05
N ILE A 297 25.62 -12.82 -1.17
CA ILE A 297 26.66 -11.81 -1.27
C ILE A 297 25.99 -10.51 -1.70
N GLU A 298 25.92 -9.57 -0.77
CA GLU A 298 25.42 -8.21 -1.01
C GLU A 298 26.58 -7.30 -1.43
N VAL A 299 26.48 -6.69 -2.61
CA VAL A 299 27.47 -5.73 -3.13
C VAL A 299 26.94 -4.31 -3.20
N PRO A 300 27.77 -3.28 -2.97
CA PRO A 300 27.35 -1.89 -3.03
C PRO A 300 27.12 -1.45 -4.47
N ILE A 301 25.97 -0.84 -4.74
CA ILE A 301 25.61 -0.30 -6.06
C ILE A 301 25.16 1.17 -5.96
N ASN A 302 25.16 1.86 -7.09
CA ASN A 302 24.32 3.02 -7.34
C ASN A 302 23.23 2.63 -8.34
N ILE A 303 21.98 2.94 -8.04
CA ILE A 303 20.83 2.66 -8.90
C ILE A 303 20.15 3.97 -9.31
N GLU A 304 19.96 4.13 -10.61
CA GLU A 304 19.14 5.18 -11.22
C GLU A 304 17.95 4.52 -11.89
N MET A 305 16.74 5.06 -11.69
CA MET A 305 15.54 4.67 -12.43
C MET A 305 15.05 5.84 -13.28
N PHE A 306 14.73 5.58 -14.54
CA PHE A 306 14.13 6.53 -15.46
C PHE A 306 12.71 6.06 -15.79
N GLU A 307 11.73 6.95 -15.63
CA GLU A 307 10.32 6.64 -15.89
C GLU A 307 9.99 6.54 -17.38
N THR A 308 8.78 6.12 -17.72
CA THR A 308 8.28 5.97 -19.11
C THR A 308 8.30 7.26 -19.94
N ASP A 309 8.44 8.44 -19.34
CA ASP A 309 8.66 9.70 -20.05
C ASP A 309 10.16 10.05 -20.26
N GLY A 310 11.05 9.25 -19.69
CA GLY A 310 12.51 9.37 -19.79
C GLY A 310 13.13 10.25 -18.70
N LYS A 311 12.32 10.78 -17.77
CA LYS A 311 12.82 11.57 -16.64
C LYS A 311 13.39 10.65 -15.56
N LEU A 312 14.44 11.13 -14.90
CA LEU A 312 15.01 10.47 -13.74
C LEU A 312 13.99 10.48 -12.59
N ALA A 313 13.60 9.29 -12.14
CA ALA A 313 12.70 9.07 -11.01
C ALA A 313 13.45 9.19 -9.68
N PHE A 314 14.51 8.39 -9.52
CA PHE A 314 15.37 8.41 -8.34
C PHE A 314 16.81 8.01 -8.67
N ASN A 315 17.73 8.37 -7.77
CA ASN A 315 19.15 8.03 -7.83
C ASN A 315 19.68 7.85 -6.41
N HIS A 316 19.96 6.60 -6.03
CA HIS A 316 20.36 6.23 -4.67
C HIS A 316 21.51 5.24 -4.66
N ARG A 317 22.22 5.18 -3.53
CA ARG A 317 23.03 3.99 -3.20
C ARG A 317 22.15 2.94 -2.57
N ALA A 318 22.43 1.69 -2.92
CA ALA A 318 21.73 0.52 -2.45
C ALA A 318 22.69 -0.67 -2.40
N GLY A 319 22.25 -1.77 -1.83
CA GLY A 319 22.84 -3.09 -2.00
C GLY A 319 22.18 -3.80 -3.17
N ALA A 320 22.91 -4.71 -3.80
CA ALA A 320 22.34 -5.70 -4.69
C ALA A 320 22.86 -7.10 -4.31
N GLU A 321 21.97 -8.08 -4.36
CA GLU A 321 22.28 -9.49 -4.18
C GLU A 321 21.62 -10.30 -5.31
N ILE A 322 22.15 -11.49 -5.59
CA ILE A 322 21.52 -12.41 -6.52
C ILE A 322 20.26 -12.98 -5.86
N PHE A 323 19.15 -12.95 -6.57
CA PHE A 323 17.87 -13.45 -6.08
C PHE A 323 17.47 -14.75 -6.78
N GLY A 324 16.90 -15.69 -6.02
CA GLY A 324 16.30 -16.92 -6.54
C GLY A 324 17.06 -18.18 -6.12
N SER A 325 16.69 -19.31 -6.74
CA SER A 325 17.36 -20.60 -6.57
C SER A 325 17.82 -21.15 -7.92
N GLY A 326 17.08 -22.05 -8.57
CA GLY A 326 17.51 -22.65 -9.84
C GLY A 326 17.80 -21.63 -10.95
N SER A 327 17.02 -20.55 -11.03
CA SER A 327 17.20 -19.48 -12.02
C SER A 327 18.47 -18.65 -11.84
N THR A 328 19.16 -18.78 -10.71
CA THR A 328 20.47 -18.17 -10.51
C THR A 328 21.50 -18.76 -11.47
N GLY A 329 21.32 -19.98 -11.98
CA GLY A 329 22.21 -20.57 -12.99
C GLY A 329 22.26 -19.80 -14.31
N PHE A 330 21.23 -19.02 -14.66
CA PHE A 330 21.14 -18.36 -15.98
C PHE A 330 22.12 -17.19 -16.15
N PRO A 331 22.62 -16.90 -17.37
CA PRO A 331 23.47 -15.75 -17.64
C PRO A 331 22.87 -14.40 -17.20
N GLN A 332 21.57 -14.18 -17.43
CA GLN A 332 20.85 -13.03 -16.87
C GLN A 332 20.38 -13.37 -15.46
N LYS A 333 21.05 -12.86 -14.43
CA LYS A 333 20.65 -13.06 -13.04
C LYS A 333 19.45 -12.18 -12.66
N SER A 334 18.63 -12.66 -11.72
CA SER A 334 17.72 -11.80 -10.96
C SER A 334 18.48 -11.06 -9.86
N LEU A 335 18.12 -9.81 -9.59
CA LEU A 335 18.76 -8.98 -8.57
C LEU A 335 17.72 -8.53 -7.54
N ALA A 336 17.95 -8.80 -6.26
CA ALA A 336 17.24 -8.09 -5.20
C ALA A 336 17.98 -6.78 -4.90
N ILE A 337 17.25 -5.67 -4.97
CA ILE A 337 17.74 -4.33 -4.66
C ILE A 337 17.36 -4.01 -3.23
N LEU A 338 18.36 -3.67 -2.40
CA LEU A 338 18.21 -3.51 -0.97
C LEU A 338 18.53 -2.07 -0.57
N PHE A 339 17.54 -1.33 -0.09
CA PHE A 339 17.76 -0.02 0.51
C PHE A 339 18.15 -0.24 1.97
N ARG A 340 19.29 0.32 2.36
CA ARG A 340 19.80 0.22 3.72
C ARG A 340 20.45 1.53 4.10
N SER A 341 20.26 1.92 5.36
CA SER A 341 20.84 3.15 5.89
C SER A 341 22.37 3.20 5.75
N LYS A 342 23.06 2.04 5.74
CA LYS A 342 24.51 1.95 5.50
C LYS A 342 24.95 2.43 4.11
N TYR A 343 24.05 2.47 3.12
CA TYR A 343 24.36 2.92 1.76
C TYR A 343 23.97 4.38 1.52
N ASP A 344 22.67 4.69 1.63
CA ASP A 344 22.15 6.05 1.46
C ASP A 344 20.82 6.22 2.20
N VAL A 345 19.77 5.58 1.70
CA VAL A 345 18.43 5.58 2.30
C VAL A 345 18.11 4.21 2.90
N GLY A 346 17.41 4.19 4.05
CA GLY A 346 16.93 2.95 4.67
C GLY A 346 15.80 2.29 3.90
N GLU A 347 14.98 3.10 3.25
CA GLU A 347 13.84 2.68 2.43
C GLU A 347 13.79 3.57 1.19
N LEU A 348 13.36 3.02 0.07
CA LEU A 348 12.96 3.80 -1.08
C LEU A 348 11.57 4.38 -0.83
N ASN A 349 11.44 5.71 -0.98
CA ASN A 349 10.15 6.38 -1.02
C ASN A 349 9.83 6.77 -2.46
N TYR A 350 9.25 5.83 -3.21
CA TYR A 350 8.86 6.00 -4.61
C TYR A 350 7.78 4.99 -5.01
N LYS A 351 6.82 5.42 -5.83
CA LYS A 351 5.74 4.56 -6.35
C LYS A 351 6.25 3.69 -7.50
N LEU A 352 6.92 2.58 -7.19
CA LEU A 352 7.48 1.64 -8.18
C LEU A 352 6.41 1.06 -9.12
N PHE A 353 5.23 0.78 -8.56
CA PHE A 353 4.09 0.17 -9.24
C PHE A 353 2.92 1.17 -9.28
N PRO A 354 2.59 1.73 -10.46
CA PRO A 354 1.54 2.77 -10.56
C PRO A 354 0.15 2.31 -10.09
N GLU A 355 -0.14 1.02 -10.22
CA GLU A 355 -1.45 0.42 -9.92
C GLU A 355 -1.69 0.16 -8.43
N ILE A 356 -0.63 0.04 -7.61
CA ILE A 356 -0.77 -0.17 -6.17
C ILE A 356 -0.40 1.11 -5.39
N PRO A 357 -1.12 1.43 -4.30
CA PRO A 357 -0.92 2.67 -3.55
C PRO A 357 0.21 2.55 -2.51
N LEU A 358 1.32 1.92 -2.88
CA LEU A 358 2.50 1.69 -2.03
C LEU A 358 3.67 2.57 -2.49
N MET A 359 4.33 3.23 -1.53
CA MET A 359 5.48 4.11 -1.78
C MET A 359 6.77 3.68 -1.09
N GLU A 360 6.67 2.93 0.00
CA GLU A 360 7.83 2.48 0.79
C GLU A 360 8.26 1.09 0.39
N PHE A 361 9.54 0.95 0.06
CA PHE A 361 10.17 -0.33 -0.24
C PHE A 361 11.53 -0.41 0.42
N GLU A 362 11.72 -1.33 1.36
CA GLU A 362 13.05 -1.73 1.82
C GLU A 362 13.79 -2.52 0.75
N SER A 363 13.04 -3.27 -0.06
CA SER A 363 13.61 -3.99 -1.18
C SER A 363 12.59 -4.25 -2.29
N PHE A 364 13.10 -4.48 -3.48
CA PHE A 364 12.33 -5.01 -4.62
C PHE A 364 13.22 -5.90 -5.48
N ILE A 365 12.62 -6.67 -6.38
CA ILE A 365 13.34 -7.62 -7.24
C ILE A 365 13.29 -7.12 -8.67
N LEU A 366 14.45 -7.07 -9.34
CA LEU A 366 14.56 -7.08 -10.79
C LEU A 366 14.69 -8.54 -11.22
N ARG A 367 13.57 -9.19 -11.55
CA ARG A 367 13.50 -10.63 -11.85
C ARG A 367 13.75 -10.87 -13.33
N ASN A 368 14.58 -11.85 -13.65
CA ASN A 368 14.83 -12.33 -15.02
C ASN A 368 13.68 -13.19 -15.59
N SER A 369 12.51 -13.22 -14.95
CA SER A 369 11.39 -14.14 -15.24
C SER A 369 11.61 -15.61 -14.87
N GLY A 370 12.64 -15.92 -14.07
CA GLY A 370 12.86 -17.26 -13.53
C GLY A 370 12.96 -18.33 -14.61
N ASN A 371 12.14 -19.38 -14.53
CA ASN A 371 12.13 -20.48 -15.49
C ASN A 371 11.60 -20.06 -16.87
N ASP A 372 10.81 -18.98 -16.96
CA ASP A 372 10.29 -18.43 -18.22
C ASP A 372 11.31 -17.50 -18.93
N TRP A 373 12.51 -17.34 -18.37
CA TRP A 373 13.55 -16.41 -18.87
C TRP A 373 13.88 -16.60 -20.36
N TRP A 374 14.14 -17.84 -20.77
CA TRP A 374 14.48 -18.17 -22.16
C TRP A 374 13.24 -18.34 -23.06
N SER A 375 12.04 -18.25 -22.47
CA SER A 375 10.76 -18.49 -23.13
C SER A 375 10.05 -17.17 -23.44
N THR A 376 9.07 -16.73 -22.63
CA THR A 376 8.19 -15.61 -23.00
C THR A 376 8.36 -14.35 -22.16
N MET A 377 9.07 -14.43 -21.03
CA MET A 377 9.24 -13.34 -20.06
C MET A 377 7.95 -12.81 -19.39
N ILE A 378 6.78 -13.42 -19.63
CA ILE A 378 5.47 -12.89 -19.22
C ILE A 378 4.58 -13.86 -18.44
N ARG A 379 5.00 -15.12 -18.16
CA ARG A 379 4.14 -16.11 -17.47
C ARG A 379 3.68 -15.64 -16.09
N ASP A 380 4.59 -15.18 -15.25
CA ASP A 380 4.25 -14.60 -13.94
C ASP A 380 3.41 -13.32 -14.04
N ALA A 381 3.56 -12.57 -15.14
CA ALA A 381 2.82 -11.34 -15.39
C ALA A 381 1.36 -11.62 -15.76
N ILE A 382 1.10 -12.75 -16.43
CA ILE A 382 -0.27 -13.21 -16.71
C ILE A 382 -1.00 -13.48 -15.41
N THR A 383 -0.37 -14.20 -14.47
CA THR A 383 -0.98 -14.49 -13.17
C THR A 383 -1.35 -13.19 -12.45
N TYR A 384 -0.41 -12.26 -12.33
CA TYR A 384 -0.66 -10.93 -11.74
C TYR A 384 -1.83 -10.21 -12.44
N SER A 385 -1.82 -10.17 -13.77
CA SER A 385 -2.83 -9.44 -14.56
C SER A 385 -4.24 -10.02 -14.43
N LEU A 386 -4.35 -11.33 -14.15
CA LEU A 386 -5.63 -12.00 -13.89
C LEU A 386 -6.15 -11.75 -12.47
N VAL A 387 -5.26 -11.51 -11.51
CA VAL A 387 -5.62 -11.39 -10.08
C VAL A 387 -5.47 -9.99 -9.48
N LYS A 388 -4.96 -8.99 -10.22
CA LYS A 388 -4.65 -7.66 -9.67
C LYS A 388 -5.82 -6.94 -8.99
N ASP A 389 -7.06 -7.25 -9.37
CA ASP A 389 -8.27 -6.69 -8.76
C ASP A 389 -8.86 -7.59 -7.66
N ASN A 390 -8.25 -8.74 -7.38
CA ASN A 390 -8.73 -9.72 -6.41
C ASN A 390 -8.30 -9.34 -4.99
N LYS A 391 -9.26 -8.83 -4.22
CA LYS A 391 -9.05 -8.41 -2.82
C LYS A 391 -8.88 -9.57 -1.82
N ASN A 392 -9.14 -10.81 -2.22
CA ASN A 392 -9.01 -11.97 -1.33
C ASN A 392 -7.59 -12.55 -1.33
N LEU A 393 -6.80 -12.30 -2.39
CA LEU A 393 -5.49 -12.91 -2.58
C LEU A 393 -4.36 -11.94 -2.29
N ASP A 394 -3.30 -12.48 -1.70
CA ASP A 394 -2.01 -11.82 -1.59
C ASP A 394 -1.15 -12.28 -2.77
N PHE A 395 -0.55 -11.34 -3.51
CA PHE A 395 0.27 -11.62 -4.69
C PHE A 395 1.29 -10.50 -4.92
N GLN A 396 2.39 -10.81 -5.63
CA GLN A 396 3.42 -9.83 -5.95
C GLN A 396 2.98 -8.90 -7.09
N ALA A 397 3.13 -7.58 -6.90
CA ALA A 397 3.00 -6.65 -8.01
C ALA A 397 4.06 -6.85 -9.08
N TYR A 398 3.74 -6.39 -10.29
CA TYR A 398 4.52 -6.58 -11.50
C TYR A 398 4.61 -5.30 -12.32
N ARG A 399 5.80 -5.05 -12.90
CA ARG A 399 6.00 -4.06 -13.95
C ARG A 399 7.21 -4.44 -14.81
N PRO A 400 7.12 -4.51 -16.16
CA PRO A 400 8.28 -4.77 -16.99
C PRO A 400 9.24 -3.58 -17.02
N SER A 401 10.54 -3.84 -17.16
CA SER A 401 11.57 -2.80 -17.21
C SER A 401 12.75 -3.24 -18.07
N VAL A 402 13.59 -2.27 -18.43
CA VAL A 402 14.89 -2.52 -19.07
C VAL A 402 16.02 -2.21 -18.10
N VAL A 403 17.03 -3.07 -18.03
CA VAL A 403 18.19 -2.88 -17.13
C VAL A 403 19.47 -2.64 -17.93
N TYR A 404 20.32 -1.75 -17.41
CA TYR A 404 21.72 -1.56 -17.83
C TYR A 404 22.64 -1.80 -16.63
N LEU A 405 23.69 -2.58 -16.84
CA LEU A 405 24.75 -2.81 -15.84
C LEU A 405 26.04 -2.14 -16.32
N ASN A 406 26.58 -1.21 -15.54
CA ASN A 406 27.80 -0.45 -15.86
C ASN A 406 27.79 0.17 -17.28
N GLY A 407 26.61 0.58 -17.76
CA GLY A 407 26.42 1.24 -19.05
C GLY A 407 26.10 0.29 -20.21
N GLU A 408 26.17 -1.02 -20.00
CA GLU A 408 25.85 -2.03 -21.01
C GLU A 408 24.39 -2.49 -20.89
N TYR A 409 23.70 -2.59 -22.03
CA TYR A 409 22.33 -3.10 -22.08
C TYR A 409 22.28 -4.53 -21.54
N TRP A 410 21.38 -4.78 -20.59
CA TRP A 410 21.28 -6.06 -19.90
C TRP A 410 19.99 -6.85 -20.18
N GLY A 411 18.99 -6.24 -20.82
CA GLY A 411 17.76 -6.91 -21.21
C GLY A 411 16.53 -6.48 -20.41
N ILE A 412 15.43 -7.19 -20.64
CA ILE A 412 14.17 -7.05 -19.91
C ILE A 412 14.33 -7.71 -18.53
N HIS A 413 13.98 -6.99 -17.47
CA HIS A 413 13.73 -7.53 -16.14
C HIS A 413 12.35 -7.10 -15.68
N ASN A 414 11.68 -7.98 -14.96
CA ASN A 414 10.39 -7.72 -14.35
C ASN A 414 10.59 -7.19 -12.93
N ILE A 415 10.16 -5.95 -12.66
CA ILE A 415 10.09 -5.40 -11.31
C ILE A 415 9.03 -6.22 -10.55
N ARG A 416 9.39 -6.75 -9.38
CA ARG A 416 8.50 -7.52 -8.50
C ARG A 416 8.65 -7.06 -7.05
N GLU A 417 7.54 -7.06 -6.32
CA GLU A 417 7.60 -6.96 -4.85
C GLU A 417 8.33 -8.17 -4.27
N LYS A 418 9.16 -7.95 -3.25
CA LYS A 418 9.76 -9.05 -2.47
C LYS A 418 8.74 -9.50 -1.43
N VAL A 419 8.35 -10.78 -1.45
CA VAL A 419 7.43 -11.36 -0.44
C VAL A 419 8.23 -11.62 0.84
N SER A 420 8.19 -10.66 1.76
CA SER A 420 8.81 -10.71 3.10
C SER A 420 7.81 -10.27 4.18
N GLU A 421 8.23 -10.25 5.44
CA GLU A 421 7.52 -9.63 6.56
C GLU A 421 7.06 -8.19 6.26
N HIS A 422 7.90 -7.37 5.62
CA HIS A 422 7.54 -6.00 5.21
C HIS A 422 6.43 -5.97 4.16
N PHE A 423 6.35 -6.96 3.26
CA PHE A 423 5.23 -7.07 2.33
C PHE A 423 3.91 -7.27 3.10
N ILE A 424 3.91 -8.11 4.14
CA ILE A 424 2.73 -8.30 4.97
C ILE A 424 2.40 -7.05 5.79
N GLU A 425 3.41 -6.40 6.36
CA GLU A 425 3.22 -5.13 7.10
C GLU A 425 2.61 -4.04 6.21
N HIS A 426 3.10 -3.90 4.98
CA HIS A 426 2.65 -2.88 4.05
C HIS A 426 1.22 -3.09 3.56
N HIS A 427 0.86 -4.34 3.24
CA HIS A 427 -0.45 -4.68 2.69
C HIS A 427 -1.52 -4.93 3.76
N HIS A 428 -1.14 -5.40 4.96
CA HIS A 428 -2.08 -5.85 6.00
C HIS A 428 -1.94 -5.14 7.35
N PHE A 429 -0.97 -4.24 7.50
CA PHE A 429 -0.67 -3.55 8.77
C PHE A 429 -0.43 -4.50 9.94
N VAL A 430 0.18 -5.65 9.66
CA VAL A 430 0.60 -6.62 10.67
C VAL A 430 2.10 -6.43 10.90
N PRO A 431 2.50 -5.89 12.08
CA PRO A 431 3.90 -5.74 12.43
C PRO A 431 4.62 -7.08 12.43
N GLU A 432 5.92 -7.05 12.13
CA GLU A 432 6.79 -8.23 12.13
C GLU A 432 6.64 -9.03 13.43
N GLU A 433 6.66 -8.40 14.60
CA GLU A 433 6.58 -9.08 15.90
C GLU A 433 5.25 -9.83 16.15
N GLU A 434 4.23 -9.54 15.36
CA GLU A 434 2.90 -10.14 15.41
C GLU A 434 2.63 -11.08 14.22
N LEU A 435 3.65 -11.45 13.46
CA LEU A 435 3.53 -12.25 12.24
C LEU A 435 4.01 -13.69 12.45
N ASP A 436 3.21 -14.67 12.05
CA ASP A 436 3.74 -15.98 11.63
C ASP A 436 3.75 -16.04 10.11
N MET A 437 4.90 -16.39 9.53
CA MET A 437 5.06 -16.56 8.10
C MET A 437 5.86 -17.82 7.83
N LEU A 438 5.28 -18.73 7.05
CA LEU A 438 5.77 -20.07 6.82
C LEU A 438 5.83 -20.37 5.32
N GLU A 439 6.72 -21.29 4.94
CA GLU A 439 6.88 -21.74 3.55
C GLU A 439 7.11 -23.26 3.48
N TYR A 440 6.42 -23.92 2.57
CA TYR A 440 6.85 -25.24 2.13
C TYR A 440 7.97 -25.13 1.11
N LYS A 441 9.09 -25.80 1.40
CA LYS A 441 10.26 -25.89 0.53
C LYS A 441 10.76 -27.33 0.49
N GLU A 442 9.96 -28.16 -0.16
CA GLU A 442 10.16 -29.60 -0.41
C GLU A 442 10.25 -30.49 0.85
N VAL A 443 9.73 -29.99 1.97
CA VAL A 443 9.77 -30.68 3.26
C VAL A 443 8.38 -30.71 3.92
N PRO A 444 8.03 -31.78 4.67
CA PRO A 444 6.70 -31.96 5.26
C PRO A 444 6.39 -31.02 6.42
N VAL A 445 7.41 -30.45 7.05
CA VAL A 445 7.26 -29.41 8.07
C VAL A 445 7.65 -28.09 7.41
N PRO A 446 6.75 -27.09 7.34
CA PRO A 446 7.07 -25.79 6.77
C PRO A 446 8.30 -25.16 7.43
N LYS A 447 9.12 -24.47 6.63
CA LYS A 447 10.20 -23.63 7.14
C LYS A 447 9.60 -22.35 7.74
N ILE A 448 10.16 -21.92 8.85
CA ILE A 448 9.81 -20.65 9.49
C ILE A 448 10.55 -19.55 8.73
N ILE A 449 9.79 -18.62 8.13
CA ILE A 449 10.33 -17.34 7.64
C ILE A 449 10.31 -16.34 8.79
N HIS A 450 9.18 -16.23 9.49
CA HIS A 450 9.03 -15.41 10.69
C HIS A 450 8.07 -16.09 11.68
N GLY A 451 8.26 -15.87 12.99
CA GLY A 451 7.38 -16.39 14.03
C GLY A 451 7.65 -17.85 14.43
N ASP A 452 6.61 -18.69 14.52
CA ASP A 452 6.71 -20.09 14.96
C ASP A 452 5.65 -21.00 14.31
N LEU A 453 5.63 -22.29 14.70
CA LEU A 453 4.80 -23.35 14.13
C LEU A 453 3.61 -23.77 15.02
N GLU A 454 3.41 -23.17 16.19
CA GLU A 454 2.48 -23.69 17.21
C GLU A 454 1.04 -23.76 16.67
N HIS A 455 0.51 -22.63 16.19
CA HIS A 455 -0.85 -22.55 15.65
C HIS A 455 -1.02 -23.32 14.33
N TYR A 456 0.07 -23.54 13.59
CA TYR A 456 0.06 -24.38 12.40
C TYR A 456 -0.14 -25.85 12.79
N PHE A 457 0.58 -26.33 13.81
CA PHE A 457 0.38 -27.68 14.31
C PHE A 457 -1.00 -27.87 14.93
N GLU A 458 -1.59 -26.85 15.58
CA GLU A 458 -2.99 -26.91 16.03
C GLU A 458 -3.96 -27.13 14.88
N LEU A 459 -3.79 -26.40 13.77
CA LEU A 459 -4.59 -26.60 12.55
C LEU A 459 -4.45 -28.02 12.00
N ILE A 460 -3.22 -28.51 11.83
CA ILE A 460 -2.98 -29.86 11.30
C ILE A 460 -3.53 -30.93 12.24
N ASN A 461 -3.28 -30.83 13.54
CA ASN A 461 -3.83 -31.75 14.54
C ASN A 461 -5.37 -31.75 14.52
N PHE A 462 -6.01 -30.58 14.36
CA PHE A 462 -7.46 -30.52 14.24
C PHE A 462 -7.95 -31.26 12.99
N LEU A 463 -7.32 -31.02 11.83
CA LEU A 463 -7.67 -31.67 10.57
C LEU A 463 -7.49 -33.20 10.62
N GLU A 464 -6.43 -33.69 11.27
CA GLU A 464 -6.17 -35.13 11.40
C GLU A 464 -7.18 -35.85 12.29
N ASN A 465 -7.67 -35.19 13.34
CA ASN A 465 -8.47 -35.81 14.39
C ASN A 465 -9.98 -35.54 14.27
N ASN A 466 -10.43 -34.79 13.25
CA ASN A 466 -11.83 -34.44 13.07
C ASN A 466 -12.36 -34.77 11.66
N ASP A 467 -13.65 -35.14 11.61
CA ASP A 467 -14.39 -35.37 10.39
C ASP A 467 -14.94 -34.04 9.85
N LEU A 468 -14.43 -33.57 8.72
CA LEU A 468 -14.84 -32.28 8.15
C LEU A 468 -16.16 -32.35 7.37
N SER A 469 -16.73 -33.54 7.14
CA SER A 469 -18.09 -33.64 6.61
C SER A 469 -19.14 -33.04 7.58
N LEU A 470 -18.81 -32.96 8.87
CA LEU A 470 -19.65 -32.36 9.91
C LEU A 470 -19.56 -30.83 9.90
N ALA A 471 -20.71 -30.16 9.86
CA ALA A 471 -20.80 -28.69 9.77
C ALA A 471 -20.15 -27.94 10.96
N GLU A 472 -20.18 -28.52 12.16
CA GLU A 472 -19.56 -27.93 13.37
C GLU A 472 -18.04 -27.83 13.22
N ASN A 473 -17.40 -28.92 12.76
CA ASN A 473 -15.96 -28.97 12.55
C ASN A 473 -15.52 -28.02 11.43
N TYR A 474 -16.30 -27.92 10.36
CA TYR A 474 -16.05 -26.95 9.30
C TYR A 474 -16.16 -25.50 9.79
N ASN A 475 -17.14 -25.17 10.64
CA ASN A 475 -17.25 -23.84 11.22
C ASN A 475 -16.03 -23.47 12.08
N GLN A 476 -15.42 -24.44 12.76
CA GLN A 476 -14.17 -24.24 13.48
C GLN A 476 -12.98 -24.04 12.54
N ILE A 477 -12.88 -24.75 11.42
CA ILE A 477 -11.85 -24.46 10.41
C ILE A 477 -11.99 -23.04 9.85
N ASN A 478 -13.22 -22.57 9.65
CA ASN A 478 -13.47 -21.20 9.20
C ASN A 478 -12.99 -20.12 10.19
N SER A 479 -12.68 -20.47 11.45
CA SER A 479 -12.00 -19.54 12.38
C SER A 479 -10.47 -19.62 12.32
N LEU A 480 -9.90 -20.65 11.69
CA LEU A 480 -8.44 -20.85 11.58
C LEU A 480 -7.88 -20.49 10.21
N ILE A 481 -8.67 -20.65 9.14
CA ILE A 481 -8.30 -20.38 7.76
C ILE A 481 -9.22 -19.32 7.18
N ASP A 482 -8.66 -18.37 6.43
CA ASP A 482 -9.45 -17.53 5.53
C ASP A 482 -9.88 -18.37 4.31
N ILE A 483 -11.09 -18.92 4.39
CA ILE A 483 -11.62 -19.84 3.37
C ILE A 483 -11.70 -19.19 1.99
N ASN A 484 -12.00 -17.89 1.89
CA ASN A 484 -12.12 -17.20 0.61
C ASN A 484 -10.75 -17.04 -0.06
N ASN A 485 -9.75 -16.61 0.72
CA ASN A 485 -8.37 -16.56 0.26
C ASN A 485 -7.87 -17.95 -0.19
N PHE A 486 -8.11 -18.98 0.62
CA PHE A 486 -7.66 -20.33 0.30
C PHE A 486 -8.33 -20.91 -0.96
N ILE A 487 -9.64 -20.67 -1.13
CA ILE A 487 -10.36 -21.07 -2.35
C ILE A 487 -9.76 -20.37 -3.57
N ASP A 488 -9.58 -19.04 -3.53
CA ASP A 488 -9.04 -18.29 -4.67
C ASP A 488 -7.60 -18.74 -4.98
N TYR A 489 -6.81 -19.10 -3.98
CA TYR A 489 -5.45 -19.61 -4.14
C TYR A 489 -5.46 -20.96 -4.86
N GLN A 490 -6.30 -21.90 -4.41
CA GLN A 490 -6.45 -23.22 -5.05
C GLN A 490 -6.99 -23.12 -6.49
N VAL A 491 -7.96 -22.21 -6.73
CA VAL A 491 -8.47 -21.94 -8.08
C VAL A 491 -7.33 -21.47 -8.98
N MET A 492 -6.54 -20.49 -8.52
CA MET A 492 -5.46 -19.93 -9.35
C MET A 492 -4.33 -20.92 -9.59
N GLU A 493 -3.81 -21.61 -8.57
CA GLU A 493 -2.72 -22.60 -8.73
C GLU A 493 -3.11 -23.72 -9.71
N THR A 494 -4.34 -24.22 -9.59
CA THR A 494 -4.83 -25.27 -10.48
C THR A 494 -5.17 -24.74 -11.88
N PHE A 495 -5.61 -23.48 -12.03
CA PHE A 495 -5.87 -22.89 -13.34
C PHE A 495 -4.58 -22.62 -14.11
N VAL A 496 -3.63 -21.94 -13.45
CA VAL A 496 -2.25 -21.71 -13.94
C VAL A 496 -1.63 -23.03 -14.35
N GLY A 497 -1.89 -24.07 -13.55
CA GLY A 497 -1.24 -25.35 -13.70
C GLY A 497 0.22 -25.29 -13.26
N ASN A 498 0.45 -24.74 -12.06
CA ASN A 498 1.77 -24.66 -11.46
C ASN A 498 2.26 -26.07 -11.11
N ILE A 499 3.39 -26.43 -11.70
CA ILE A 499 3.97 -27.76 -11.62
C ILE A 499 5.03 -27.85 -10.52
N ASP A 500 5.49 -26.73 -9.97
CA ASP A 500 6.44 -26.62 -8.85
C ASP A 500 5.73 -26.38 -7.50
N TRP A 501 4.45 -26.75 -7.44
CA TRP A 501 3.54 -26.59 -6.32
C TRP A 501 2.81 -27.94 -6.07
N PRO A 502 2.35 -28.30 -4.86
CA PRO A 502 2.31 -27.53 -3.61
C PRO A 502 3.43 -27.78 -2.58
N ALA A 503 4.35 -28.73 -2.81
CA ALA A 503 5.47 -28.96 -1.88
C ALA A 503 6.52 -27.85 -1.92
N ASN A 504 6.52 -27.06 -2.98
CA ASN A 504 7.32 -25.86 -3.14
C ASN A 504 6.39 -24.72 -3.59
N ASN A 505 6.91 -23.49 -3.70
CA ASN A 505 6.18 -22.29 -4.10
C ASN A 505 4.89 -22.04 -3.30
N ASN A 506 4.90 -22.39 -2.00
CA ASN A 506 3.72 -22.33 -1.13
C ASN A 506 4.07 -21.61 0.17
N LYS A 507 3.67 -20.33 0.22
CA LYS A 507 3.86 -19.43 1.37
C LYS A 507 2.52 -19.07 1.97
N PHE A 508 2.49 -19.01 3.28
CA PHE A 508 1.30 -18.65 4.01
C PHE A 508 1.66 -17.98 5.32
N TRP A 509 0.74 -17.15 5.79
CA TRP A 509 0.97 -16.29 6.94
C TRP A 509 -0.31 -16.15 7.77
N ARG A 510 -0.14 -15.72 9.02
CA ARG A 510 -1.24 -15.25 9.86
C ARG A 510 -0.76 -14.14 10.78
N SER A 511 -1.69 -13.32 11.24
CA SER A 511 -1.45 -12.47 12.40
C SER A 511 -1.55 -13.28 13.69
N ARG A 512 -0.67 -13.00 14.65
CA ARG A 512 -0.71 -13.48 16.04
C ARG A 512 -1.73 -12.72 16.88
N ASN A 513 -2.21 -11.59 16.39
CA ASN A 513 -3.18 -10.75 17.10
C ASN A 513 -4.62 -11.21 16.86
N GLY A 514 -5.35 -11.52 17.95
CA GLY A 514 -6.79 -11.79 17.91
C GLY A 514 -7.15 -13.10 17.19
N GLU A 515 -8.21 -13.07 16.37
CA GLU A 515 -8.70 -14.20 15.53
C GLU A 515 -7.95 -14.28 14.19
N GLY A 516 -6.62 -14.14 14.21
CA GLY A 516 -5.79 -14.17 13.00
C GLY A 516 -5.89 -15.51 12.26
N LYS A 517 -6.28 -15.47 10.99
CA LYS A 517 -6.48 -16.67 10.16
C LYS A 517 -5.28 -16.89 9.23
N TRP A 518 -4.99 -18.15 8.94
CA TRP A 518 -4.04 -18.53 7.91
C TRP A 518 -4.52 -18.07 6.52
N ARG A 519 -3.62 -17.43 5.79
CA ARG A 519 -3.79 -16.91 4.43
C ARG A 519 -2.61 -17.36 3.57
N TRP A 520 -2.86 -17.65 2.30
CA TRP A 520 -1.88 -18.08 1.31
C TRP A 520 -1.55 -16.96 0.33
N ILE A 521 -0.29 -16.94 -0.07
CA ILE A 521 0.28 -15.96 -1.00
C ILE A 521 0.54 -16.67 -2.33
N LEU A 522 0.03 -16.11 -3.43
CA LEU A 522 0.26 -16.60 -4.78
C LEU A 522 1.57 -15.99 -5.32
N TYR A 523 2.57 -16.82 -5.61
CA TYR A 523 3.86 -16.37 -6.15
C TYR A 523 4.55 -17.51 -6.92
N ASP A 524 5.56 -17.15 -7.71
CA ASP A 524 6.41 -18.08 -8.50
C ASP A 524 5.58 -19.08 -9.35
N THR A 525 4.90 -18.52 -10.35
CA THR A 525 3.96 -19.23 -11.23
C THR A 525 4.51 -19.42 -12.65
N ASP A 526 5.79 -19.11 -12.85
CA ASP A 526 6.46 -19.12 -14.15
C ASP A 526 6.59 -20.52 -14.77
N THR A 527 6.65 -21.58 -13.95
CA THR A 527 6.59 -22.98 -14.39
C THR A 527 5.20 -23.39 -14.89
N GLY A 528 4.18 -22.56 -14.67
CA GLY A 528 2.82 -22.78 -15.12
C GLY A 528 2.59 -22.55 -16.62
N TYR A 529 1.32 -22.59 -17.00
CA TYR A 529 0.85 -22.36 -18.37
C TYR A 529 1.47 -23.28 -19.42
N GLY A 530 1.86 -24.48 -19.00
CA GLY A 530 2.45 -25.50 -19.86
C GLY A 530 3.90 -25.25 -20.28
N LEU A 531 4.71 -24.56 -19.47
CA LEU A 531 6.13 -24.36 -19.79
C LEU A 531 6.84 -25.72 -19.99
N TRP A 532 6.70 -26.65 -19.06
CA TRP A 532 7.30 -28.00 -19.12
C TRP A 532 6.29 -29.12 -19.40
N ASP A 533 5.55 -28.97 -20.50
CA ASP A 533 4.50 -29.90 -20.93
C ASP A 533 4.92 -31.37 -21.07
N ASP A 534 6.22 -31.65 -21.22
CA ASP A 534 6.75 -33.00 -21.39
C ASP A 534 7.02 -33.73 -20.06
N TRP A 535 6.75 -33.10 -18.92
CA TRP A 535 7.04 -33.67 -17.60
C TRP A 535 6.20 -34.91 -17.27
N TRP A 536 4.92 -34.91 -17.63
CA TRP A 536 3.99 -35.90 -17.11
C TRP A 536 4.29 -37.30 -17.67
N ALA A 537 4.50 -38.25 -16.76
CA ALA A 537 4.88 -39.63 -17.09
C ALA A 537 3.80 -40.38 -17.89
N ASP A 538 2.54 -39.92 -17.83
CA ASP A 538 1.42 -40.46 -18.60
C ASP A 538 1.34 -39.90 -20.04
N GLY A 539 2.24 -38.97 -20.39
CA GLY A 539 2.31 -38.33 -21.70
C GLY A 539 1.27 -37.24 -21.94
N THR A 540 0.48 -36.85 -20.92
CA THR A 540 -0.43 -35.70 -21.02
C THR A 540 0.35 -34.38 -21.03
N LYS A 541 -0.14 -33.39 -21.79
CA LYS A 541 0.59 -32.14 -22.06
C LYS A 541 -0.32 -30.92 -22.03
N GLY A 542 0.21 -29.77 -21.63
CA GLY A 542 -0.46 -28.49 -21.77
C GLY A 542 -1.74 -28.40 -20.97
N TYR A 543 -2.74 -27.79 -21.59
CA TYR A 543 -4.04 -27.56 -20.95
C TYR A 543 -4.83 -28.86 -20.69
N TYR A 544 -4.40 -30.02 -21.22
CA TYR A 544 -5.00 -31.34 -20.96
C TYR A 544 -4.61 -31.93 -19.60
N VAL A 545 -3.59 -31.40 -18.94
CA VAL A 545 -3.16 -31.90 -17.64
C VAL A 545 -4.18 -31.53 -16.56
N ASN A 546 -4.66 -32.54 -15.83
CA ASN A 546 -5.63 -32.38 -14.76
C ASN A 546 -4.96 -31.99 -13.43
N HIS A 547 -4.89 -30.68 -13.19
CA HIS A 547 -4.26 -30.14 -11.98
C HIS A 547 -5.14 -30.23 -10.72
N ILE A 548 -6.40 -30.64 -10.84
CA ILE A 548 -7.23 -30.96 -9.66
C ILE A 548 -6.76 -32.28 -9.04
N LEU A 549 -6.43 -33.28 -9.87
CA LEU A 549 -5.79 -34.51 -9.40
C LEU A 549 -4.42 -34.22 -8.79
N HIS A 550 -3.67 -33.30 -9.40
CA HIS A 550 -2.39 -32.84 -8.85
C HIS A 550 -2.53 -32.25 -7.44
N ALA A 551 -3.46 -31.31 -7.26
CA ALA A 551 -3.76 -30.65 -5.99
C ALA A 551 -4.36 -31.59 -4.93
N THR A 552 -4.76 -32.81 -5.30
CA THR A 552 -5.43 -33.77 -4.42
C THR A 552 -4.74 -35.14 -4.37
N ASN A 553 -3.45 -35.20 -4.75
CA ASN A 553 -2.67 -36.43 -4.72
C ASN A 553 -2.56 -36.99 -3.28
N THR A 554 -2.71 -38.31 -3.15
CA THR A 554 -2.68 -39.06 -1.87
C THR A 554 -1.48 -39.99 -1.74
N THR A 555 -0.58 -40.03 -2.73
CA THR A 555 0.51 -40.99 -2.75
C THR A 555 1.72 -40.54 -1.92
N GLU A 556 2.25 -41.45 -1.10
CA GLU A 556 3.49 -41.26 -0.31
C GLU A 556 4.67 -42.11 -0.83
N ALA A 557 4.47 -42.90 -1.89
CA ALA A 557 5.39 -43.98 -2.23
C ALA A 557 6.68 -43.49 -2.90
N GLY A 558 7.72 -43.34 -2.07
CA GLY A 558 9.12 -43.59 -2.45
C GLY A 558 9.90 -42.41 -2.99
N GLY A 559 10.72 -41.79 -2.14
CA GLY A 559 11.95 -41.06 -2.52
C GLY A 559 11.77 -39.72 -3.22
N ASN A 560 10.96 -39.63 -4.28
CA ASN A 560 10.64 -38.42 -5.03
C ASN A 560 9.12 -38.31 -5.24
N ALA A 561 8.38 -38.07 -4.15
CA ALA A 561 6.96 -37.70 -4.21
C ALA A 561 6.74 -36.23 -4.61
N TRP A 562 7.81 -35.55 -5.04
CA TRP A 562 7.80 -34.20 -5.57
C TRP A 562 6.89 -34.13 -6.82
N PRO A 563 6.07 -33.07 -7.00
CA PRO A 563 5.93 -31.86 -6.18
C PRO A 563 4.74 -31.91 -5.24
N ASN A 564 3.94 -32.97 -5.31
CA ASN A 564 2.64 -33.04 -4.64
C ASN A 564 2.52 -34.27 -3.74
N PRO A 565 3.48 -34.48 -2.81
CA PRO A 565 3.37 -35.52 -1.81
C PRO A 565 2.10 -35.33 -0.96
N ALA A 566 1.57 -36.42 -0.43
CA ALA A 566 0.28 -36.42 0.29
C ALA A 566 0.15 -35.37 1.41
N TRP A 567 1.26 -35.01 2.06
CA TRP A 567 1.29 -33.97 3.10
C TRP A 567 1.04 -32.56 2.54
N SER A 568 1.52 -32.25 1.34
CA SER A 568 1.40 -30.91 0.72
C SER A 568 -0.02 -30.59 0.25
N THR A 569 -0.80 -31.62 -0.08
CA THR A 569 -2.20 -31.53 -0.53
C THR A 569 -3.20 -31.70 0.60
N PHE A 570 -2.74 -32.03 1.81
CA PHE A 570 -3.56 -32.54 2.91
C PHE A 570 -4.71 -31.60 3.28
N ILE A 571 -4.43 -30.31 3.48
CA ILE A 571 -5.43 -29.31 3.90
C ILE A 571 -6.55 -29.22 2.86
N PHE A 572 -6.22 -29.16 1.57
CA PHE A 572 -7.22 -29.05 0.50
C PHE A 572 -8.09 -30.31 0.42
N ARG A 573 -7.48 -31.50 0.48
CA ARG A 573 -8.21 -32.77 0.50
C ARG A 573 -9.19 -32.86 1.66
N LYS A 574 -8.76 -32.48 2.87
CA LYS A 574 -9.61 -32.46 4.06
C LYS A 574 -10.79 -31.50 3.92
N LEU A 575 -10.55 -30.30 3.39
CA LEU A 575 -11.60 -29.31 3.17
C LEU A 575 -12.64 -29.76 2.14
N LEU A 576 -12.23 -30.49 1.10
CA LEU A 576 -13.13 -31.05 0.08
C LEU A 576 -14.09 -32.13 0.62
N GLU A 577 -13.84 -32.71 1.80
CA GLU A 577 -14.79 -33.61 2.48
C GLU A 577 -16.08 -32.87 2.89
N ASN A 578 -16.03 -31.54 3.04
CA ASN A 578 -17.19 -30.74 3.38
C ASN A 578 -17.93 -30.25 2.14
N GLU A 579 -19.23 -30.57 2.03
CA GLU A 579 -20.04 -30.18 0.88
C GLU A 579 -20.15 -28.66 0.70
N LYS A 580 -20.24 -27.89 1.80
CA LYS A 580 -20.31 -26.41 1.68
C LYS A 580 -19.02 -25.83 1.14
N PHE A 581 -17.87 -26.34 1.58
CA PHE A 581 -16.58 -25.93 1.04
C PHE A 581 -16.46 -26.30 -0.44
N ARG A 582 -16.76 -27.57 -0.79
CA ARG A 582 -16.70 -28.08 -2.16
C ARG A 582 -17.58 -27.24 -3.09
N ASP A 583 -18.84 -27.00 -2.71
CA ASP A 583 -19.80 -26.26 -3.52
C ASP A 583 -19.37 -24.78 -3.67
N HIS A 584 -18.80 -24.19 -2.60
CA HIS A 584 -18.25 -22.83 -2.65
C HIS A 584 -17.02 -22.75 -3.56
N PHE A 585 -16.08 -23.67 -3.43
CA PHE A 585 -14.90 -23.78 -4.28
C PHE A 585 -15.30 -23.87 -5.76
N LEU A 586 -16.27 -24.74 -6.07
CA LEU A 586 -16.75 -24.93 -7.44
C LEU A 586 -17.49 -23.72 -7.98
N ASN A 587 -18.45 -23.16 -7.23
CA ASN A 587 -19.12 -21.93 -7.66
C ASN A 587 -18.13 -20.79 -7.89
N ARG A 588 -17.13 -20.62 -7.00
CA ARG A 588 -16.11 -19.59 -7.17
C ARG A 588 -15.22 -19.85 -8.39
N TYR A 589 -14.85 -21.10 -8.66
CA TYR A 589 -14.11 -21.46 -9.87
C TYR A 589 -14.92 -21.12 -11.13
N LEU A 590 -16.20 -21.51 -11.18
CA LEU A 590 -17.06 -21.26 -12.33
C LEU A 590 -17.38 -19.77 -12.50
N ASP A 591 -17.57 -19.02 -11.41
CA ASP A 591 -17.69 -17.56 -11.43
C ASP A 591 -16.48 -16.91 -12.15
N LEU A 592 -15.27 -17.37 -11.82
CA LEU A 592 -14.04 -16.90 -12.45
C LEU A 592 -13.90 -17.37 -13.89
N LEU A 593 -14.27 -18.62 -14.23
CA LEU A 593 -14.24 -19.13 -15.61
C LEU A 593 -15.22 -18.40 -16.55
N ASN A 594 -16.36 -17.94 -16.03
CA ASN A 594 -17.29 -17.12 -16.79
C ASN A 594 -16.85 -15.65 -16.90
N THR A 595 -15.81 -15.22 -16.16
CA THR A 595 -15.37 -13.82 -16.12
C THR A 595 -13.85 -13.69 -16.36
N LYS A 596 -13.05 -13.54 -15.30
CA LYS A 596 -11.61 -13.22 -15.35
C LYS A 596 -10.78 -14.36 -15.97
N LEU A 597 -11.18 -15.61 -15.82
CA LEU A 597 -10.52 -16.79 -16.38
C LEU A 597 -11.19 -17.28 -17.67
N SER A 598 -12.06 -16.48 -18.29
CA SER A 598 -12.67 -16.81 -19.59
C SER A 598 -11.62 -16.78 -20.71
N SER A 599 -11.87 -17.56 -21.78
CA SER A 599 -10.96 -17.67 -22.94
C SER A 599 -10.70 -16.32 -23.61
N SER A 600 -11.71 -15.45 -23.70
CA SER A 600 -11.58 -14.11 -24.26
C SER A 600 -10.70 -13.22 -23.37
N ASN A 601 -10.90 -13.25 -22.05
CA ASN A 601 -10.13 -12.44 -21.13
C ASN A 601 -8.66 -12.88 -21.05
N THR A 602 -8.40 -14.18 -20.93
CA THR A 602 -7.03 -14.71 -20.87
C THR A 602 -6.25 -14.43 -22.15
N THR A 603 -6.90 -14.54 -23.32
CA THR A 603 -6.29 -14.18 -24.62
C THR A 603 -5.96 -12.69 -24.68
N ARG A 604 -6.88 -11.82 -24.25
CA ARG A 604 -6.65 -10.36 -24.18
C ARG A 604 -5.48 -9.99 -23.27
N VAL A 605 -5.36 -10.67 -22.13
CA VAL A 605 -4.26 -10.43 -21.16
C VAL A 605 -2.90 -10.79 -21.77
N VAL A 606 -2.75 -11.97 -22.36
CA VAL A 606 -1.45 -12.37 -22.95
C VAL A 606 -1.07 -11.49 -24.15
N GLU A 607 -2.05 -11.04 -24.95
CA GLU A 607 -1.80 -10.09 -26.04
C GLU A 607 -1.34 -8.72 -25.51
N GLY A 608 -1.98 -8.19 -24.47
CA GLY A 608 -1.57 -6.94 -23.84
C GLY A 608 -0.14 -7.00 -23.31
N LEU A 609 0.18 -8.04 -22.54
CA LEU A 609 1.53 -8.22 -21.97
C LEU A 609 2.61 -8.40 -23.04
N TYR A 610 2.29 -9.10 -24.13
CA TYR A 610 3.20 -9.20 -25.29
C TYR A 610 3.45 -7.82 -25.91
N ASN A 611 2.40 -7.05 -26.15
CA ASN A 611 2.51 -5.71 -26.76
C ASN A 611 3.32 -4.75 -25.88
N ASP A 612 3.26 -4.89 -24.56
CA ASP A 612 4.02 -4.05 -23.63
C ASP A 612 5.55 -4.25 -23.79
N ILE A 613 6.01 -5.46 -24.12
CA ILE A 613 7.44 -5.78 -24.25
C ILE A 613 7.94 -5.91 -25.69
N GLU A 614 7.04 -6.03 -26.68
CA GLU A 614 7.38 -6.17 -28.10
C GLU A 614 8.45 -5.16 -28.57
N PRO A 615 8.38 -3.85 -28.24
CA PRO A 615 9.36 -2.87 -28.74
C PRO A 615 10.81 -3.14 -28.33
N VAL A 616 11.04 -3.84 -27.22
CA VAL A 616 12.39 -4.15 -26.70
C VAL A 616 12.81 -5.61 -26.89
N LEU A 617 11.88 -6.46 -27.35
CA LEU A 617 12.05 -7.90 -27.40
C LEU A 617 13.19 -8.31 -28.32
N ASP A 618 13.28 -7.74 -29.52
CA ASP A 618 14.36 -8.03 -30.47
C ASP A 618 15.74 -7.79 -29.87
N ARG A 619 15.88 -6.71 -29.08
CA ARG A 619 17.15 -6.37 -28.43
C ARG A 619 17.48 -7.34 -27.31
N HIS A 620 16.48 -7.74 -26.52
CA HIS A 620 16.63 -8.76 -25.48
C HIS A 620 17.03 -10.11 -26.07
N LEU A 621 16.28 -10.61 -27.07
CA LEU A 621 16.55 -11.89 -27.72
C LEU A 621 17.93 -11.89 -28.40
N ASN A 622 18.33 -10.79 -29.05
CA ASN A 622 19.65 -10.70 -29.66
C ASN A 622 20.81 -10.74 -28.66
N LYS A 623 20.61 -10.26 -27.44
CA LYS A 623 21.62 -10.32 -26.37
C LYS A 623 21.80 -11.76 -25.87
N TRP A 624 20.72 -12.52 -25.78
CA TRP A 624 20.69 -13.85 -25.15
C TRP A 624 20.52 -15.00 -26.15
N LYS A 625 20.75 -14.76 -27.45
CA LYS A 625 20.56 -15.75 -28.53
C LYS A 625 21.61 -16.88 -28.57
N GLU A 626 22.70 -16.76 -27.84
CA GLU A 626 23.76 -17.77 -27.86
C GLU A 626 23.32 -18.99 -27.05
N ASP A 627 23.53 -20.19 -27.60
CA ASP A 627 23.20 -21.46 -26.96
C ASP A 627 24.09 -21.65 -25.73
N ASP A 628 23.51 -21.42 -24.55
CA ASP A 628 24.16 -21.57 -23.24
C ASP A 628 24.03 -23.01 -22.69
N GLY A 629 23.52 -23.95 -23.49
CA GLY A 629 23.33 -25.34 -23.11
C GLY A 629 21.98 -25.66 -22.47
N TYR A 630 21.06 -24.69 -22.35
CA TYR A 630 19.73 -24.86 -21.74
C TYR A 630 18.56 -24.92 -22.74
N GLY A 631 18.82 -24.82 -24.05
CA GLY A 631 17.80 -24.96 -25.10
C GLY A 631 17.71 -23.75 -26.02
N CYS A 632 16.89 -23.87 -27.06
CA CYS A 632 16.82 -22.99 -28.23
C CYS A 632 16.56 -21.51 -27.90
N PRO A 633 17.59 -20.64 -27.89
CA PRO A 633 17.42 -19.23 -27.58
C PRO A 633 17.13 -18.44 -28.87
N GLY A 634 16.27 -17.43 -28.78
CA GLY A 634 16.02 -16.46 -29.86
C GLY A 634 14.62 -16.48 -30.47
N PRO A 635 14.40 -15.69 -31.54
CA PRO A 635 13.05 -15.33 -32.03
C PRO A 635 12.15 -16.52 -32.37
N TYR A 636 12.70 -17.55 -33.02
CA TYR A 636 11.92 -18.73 -33.41
C TYR A 636 11.33 -19.46 -32.19
N CYS A 637 12.12 -19.60 -31.13
CA CYS A 637 11.68 -20.34 -29.94
C CYS A 637 10.79 -19.51 -29.03
N TYR A 638 11.03 -18.19 -28.98
CA TYR A 638 10.08 -17.24 -28.39
C TYR A 638 8.71 -17.34 -29.06
N ASP A 639 8.64 -17.26 -30.40
CA ASP A 639 7.37 -17.33 -31.15
C ASP A 639 6.65 -18.66 -30.93
N TRP A 640 7.40 -19.76 -30.87
CA TRP A 640 6.86 -21.08 -30.60
C TRP A 640 6.27 -21.18 -29.19
N GLU A 641 7.00 -20.74 -28.16
CA GLU A 641 6.53 -20.73 -26.77
C GLU A 641 5.35 -19.76 -26.57
N LEU A 642 5.37 -18.58 -27.19
CA LEU A 642 4.24 -17.64 -27.15
C LEU A 642 2.99 -18.26 -27.78
N ASN A 643 3.12 -18.97 -28.90
CA ASN A 643 1.98 -19.63 -29.53
C ASN A 643 1.44 -20.78 -28.67
N LYS A 644 2.33 -21.57 -28.06
CA LYS A 644 1.98 -22.62 -27.10
C LYS A 644 1.22 -22.04 -25.90
N LEU A 645 1.72 -20.94 -25.33
CA LEU A 645 1.09 -20.20 -24.23
C LEU A 645 -0.30 -19.67 -24.60
N LYS A 646 -0.44 -19.05 -25.78
CA LYS A 646 -1.74 -18.59 -26.32
C LYS A 646 -2.72 -19.75 -26.49
N ILE A 647 -2.27 -20.89 -27.01
CA ILE A 647 -3.09 -22.11 -27.14
C ILE A 647 -3.49 -22.64 -25.76
N PHE A 648 -2.58 -22.66 -24.78
CA PHE A 648 -2.90 -23.06 -23.41
C PHE A 648 -4.02 -22.19 -22.85
N LEU A 649 -3.83 -20.87 -22.80
CA LEU A 649 -4.78 -19.94 -22.18
C LEU A 649 -6.16 -19.91 -22.86
N LYS A 650 -6.18 -20.05 -24.20
CA LYS A 650 -7.43 -20.12 -24.96
C LYS A 650 -8.26 -21.34 -24.59
N ASN A 651 -7.63 -22.50 -24.39
CA ASN A 651 -8.33 -23.79 -24.20
C ASN A 651 -8.42 -24.21 -22.72
N ARG A 652 -7.63 -23.60 -21.83
CA ARG A 652 -7.60 -23.93 -20.40
C ARG A 652 -8.98 -23.87 -19.73
N PRO A 653 -9.85 -22.87 -19.99
CA PRO A 653 -11.12 -22.76 -19.27
C PRO A 653 -12.03 -23.97 -19.51
N GLU A 654 -12.18 -24.39 -20.76
CA GLU A 654 -13.00 -25.55 -21.13
C GLU A 654 -12.39 -26.86 -20.59
N SER A 655 -11.07 -27.01 -20.62
CA SER A 655 -10.43 -28.22 -20.10
C SER A 655 -10.51 -28.33 -18.59
N VAL A 656 -10.32 -27.23 -17.85
CA VAL A 656 -10.49 -27.22 -16.39
C VAL A 656 -11.92 -27.59 -16.00
N LEU A 657 -12.91 -27.01 -16.66
CA LEU A 657 -14.31 -27.35 -16.47
C LEU A 657 -14.57 -28.85 -16.67
N ARG A 658 -13.99 -29.44 -17.73
CA ARG A 658 -14.06 -30.90 -17.97
C ARG A 658 -13.41 -31.70 -16.84
N HIS A 659 -12.24 -31.27 -16.36
CA HIS A 659 -11.54 -31.91 -15.25
C HIS A 659 -12.33 -31.85 -13.94
N LEU A 660 -12.96 -30.71 -13.64
CA LEU A 660 -13.84 -30.55 -12.48
C LEU A 660 -15.04 -31.51 -12.57
N SER A 661 -15.73 -31.54 -13.72
CA SER A 661 -16.86 -32.46 -13.96
C SER A 661 -16.45 -33.93 -13.79
N GLN A 662 -15.29 -34.32 -14.32
CA GLN A 662 -14.79 -35.69 -14.20
C GLN A 662 -14.38 -36.05 -12.76
N TYR A 663 -13.71 -35.13 -12.06
CA TYR A 663 -13.22 -35.39 -10.70
C TYR A 663 -14.36 -35.49 -9.68
N PHE A 664 -15.36 -34.61 -9.77
CA PHE A 664 -16.49 -34.59 -8.85
C PHE A 664 -17.71 -35.40 -9.34
N GLU A 665 -17.57 -36.11 -10.47
CA GLU A 665 -18.62 -36.95 -11.08
C GLU A 665 -19.94 -36.20 -11.38
N PHE A 666 -19.87 -34.91 -11.77
CA PHE A 666 -21.05 -34.11 -12.11
C PHE A 666 -21.50 -34.26 -13.56
N SER A 667 -22.81 -34.30 -13.75
CA SER A 667 -23.51 -34.77 -14.94
C SER A 667 -23.35 -33.85 -16.14
N LYS A 668 -23.57 -32.54 -15.92
CA LYS A 668 -23.55 -31.53 -16.99
C LYS A 668 -23.54 -30.11 -16.44
N GLU A 669 -22.85 -29.23 -17.15
CA GLU A 669 -23.03 -27.79 -17.02
C GLU A 669 -24.31 -27.31 -17.73
N VAL A 670 -24.92 -26.28 -17.16
CA VAL A 670 -26.18 -25.70 -17.60
C VAL A 670 -26.02 -24.19 -17.73
N ALA A 671 -26.51 -23.67 -18.86
CA ALA A 671 -26.50 -22.24 -19.13
C ALA A 671 -27.52 -21.51 -18.25
N ILE A 672 -27.07 -20.41 -17.66
CA ILE A 672 -27.90 -19.45 -16.93
C ILE A 672 -27.74 -18.11 -17.64
N ASN A 673 -28.85 -17.52 -18.04
CA ASN A 673 -28.92 -16.15 -18.54
C ASN A 673 -29.54 -15.29 -17.43
N ILE A 674 -28.90 -14.17 -17.14
CA ILE A 674 -29.33 -13.22 -16.12
C ILE A 674 -29.55 -11.88 -16.80
N GLY A 675 -30.74 -11.33 -16.64
CA GLY A 675 -31.10 -10.03 -17.18
C GLY A 675 -31.58 -9.05 -16.11
N VAL A 676 -31.58 -7.76 -16.45
CA VAL A 676 -32.11 -6.66 -15.63
C VAL A 676 -33.21 -5.93 -16.42
N ILE A 677 -34.36 -5.67 -15.77
CA ILE A 677 -35.47 -4.93 -16.37
C ILE A 677 -36.00 -3.87 -15.39
N PRO A 678 -36.20 -2.61 -15.81
CA PRO A 678 -35.74 -2.06 -17.10
C PRO A 678 -34.21 -2.03 -17.16
N SER A 679 -33.67 -1.93 -18.39
CA SER A 679 -32.22 -1.78 -18.61
C SER A 679 -31.67 -0.65 -17.74
N ASN A 680 -30.49 -0.88 -17.14
CA ASN A 680 -29.79 0.03 -16.24
C ASN A 680 -30.54 0.39 -14.94
N ALA A 681 -31.57 -0.38 -14.53
CA ALA A 681 -32.31 -0.14 -13.29
C ALA A 681 -31.64 -0.72 -12.03
N GLY A 682 -30.63 -1.58 -12.22
CA GLY A 682 -29.98 -2.30 -11.15
C GLY A 682 -28.87 -3.20 -11.68
N GLN A 683 -28.32 -4.00 -10.80
CA GLN A 683 -27.33 -5.03 -11.08
C GLN A 683 -27.74 -6.33 -10.39
N VAL A 684 -27.05 -7.42 -10.71
CA VAL A 684 -27.26 -8.70 -10.02
C VAL A 684 -25.92 -9.23 -9.54
N LYS A 685 -25.83 -9.52 -8.24
CA LYS A 685 -24.75 -10.32 -7.69
C LYS A 685 -25.09 -11.80 -7.83
N LEU A 686 -24.35 -12.51 -8.67
CA LEU A 686 -24.40 -13.97 -8.81
C LEU A 686 -23.23 -14.57 -8.05
N ASN A 687 -23.51 -15.35 -7.01
CA ASN A 687 -22.52 -15.95 -6.13
C ASN A 687 -21.50 -14.90 -5.63
N SER A 688 -20.29 -14.92 -6.20
CA SER A 688 -19.19 -14.01 -5.88
C SER A 688 -18.96 -12.91 -6.93
N ILE A 689 -19.62 -12.95 -8.09
CA ILE A 689 -19.46 -11.96 -9.17
C ILE A 689 -20.61 -10.95 -9.17
N LEU A 690 -20.26 -9.71 -9.51
CA LEU A 690 -21.21 -8.65 -9.80
C LEU A 690 -21.40 -8.58 -11.32
N ILE A 691 -22.63 -8.74 -11.78
CA ILE A 691 -22.99 -8.64 -13.19
C ILE A 691 -23.30 -7.17 -13.47
N GLU A 692 -22.45 -6.55 -14.28
CA GLU A 692 -22.57 -5.13 -14.67
C GLU A 692 -23.39 -4.93 -15.95
N GLU A 693 -23.51 -5.98 -16.76
CA GLU A 693 -24.23 -6.00 -18.02
C GLU A 693 -25.74 -6.22 -17.80
N ASP A 694 -26.59 -5.59 -18.62
CA ASP A 694 -28.05 -5.75 -18.50
C ASP A 694 -28.54 -7.16 -18.92
N ASP A 695 -27.76 -7.87 -19.73
CA ASP A 695 -27.98 -9.25 -20.11
C ASP A 695 -26.61 -9.96 -20.09
N TRP A 696 -26.50 -11.03 -19.30
CA TRP A 696 -25.29 -11.81 -19.09
C TRP A 696 -25.59 -13.30 -19.17
N ASP A 697 -24.66 -14.08 -19.70
CA ASP A 697 -24.75 -15.54 -19.72
C ASP A 697 -23.52 -16.23 -19.15
N GLY A 698 -23.75 -17.37 -18.52
CA GLY A 698 -22.69 -18.20 -17.94
C GLY A 698 -23.13 -19.65 -17.75
N LYS A 699 -22.18 -20.50 -17.39
CA LYS A 699 -22.42 -21.93 -17.19
C LYS A 699 -22.10 -22.37 -15.77
N TYR A 700 -22.97 -23.21 -15.21
CA TYR A 700 -22.90 -23.73 -13.84
C TYR A 700 -23.25 -25.22 -13.76
N PHE A 701 -22.73 -25.94 -12.77
CA PHE A 701 -23.06 -27.35 -12.56
C PHE A 701 -24.49 -27.54 -12.07
N SER A 702 -25.21 -28.50 -12.66
CA SER A 702 -26.63 -28.74 -12.37
C SER A 702 -26.94 -29.19 -10.93
N GLU A 703 -25.92 -29.67 -10.23
CA GLU A 703 -25.96 -30.21 -8.88
C GLU A 703 -25.72 -29.15 -7.81
N ILE A 704 -25.16 -27.99 -8.19
CA ILE A 704 -24.73 -26.96 -7.24
C ILE A 704 -25.66 -25.75 -7.35
N PRO A 705 -26.31 -25.34 -6.25
CA PRO A 705 -27.16 -24.17 -6.28
C PRO A 705 -26.31 -22.90 -6.46
N VAL A 706 -26.84 -21.95 -7.23
CA VAL A 706 -26.29 -20.60 -7.36
C VAL A 706 -27.17 -19.59 -6.63
N LYS A 707 -26.55 -18.56 -6.08
CA LYS A 707 -27.20 -17.50 -5.30
C LYS A 707 -27.25 -16.21 -6.10
N LEU A 708 -28.42 -15.60 -6.19
CA LEU A 708 -28.68 -14.33 -6.87
C LEU A 708 -29.17 -13.30 -5.86
N VAL A 709 -28.61 -12.09 -5.94
CA VAL A 709 -29.04 -10.93 -5.15
C VAL A 709 -29.18 -9.74 -6.09
N PRO A 710 -30.36 -9.10 -6.20
CA PRO A 710 -30.55 -7.91 -6.99
C PRO A 710 -30.01 -6.71 -6.21
N LEU A 711 -29.39 -5.80 -6.92
CA LEU A 711 -28.79 -4.58 -6.39
C LEU A 711 -29.42 -3.41 -7.14
N PRO A 712 -30.51 -2.82 -6.64
CA PRO A 712 -31.17 -1.71 -7.31
C PRO A 712 -30.24 -0.50 -7.42
N LYS A 713 -30.27 0.18 -8.57
CA LYS A 713 -29.67 1.51 -8.71
C LYS A 713 -30.62 2.58 -8.13
N PRO A 714 -30.12 3.80 -7.85
CA PRO A 714 -30.93 4.94 -7.44
C PRO A 714 -32.25 5.09 -8.19
N GLY A 715 -33.33 5.33 -7.45
CA GLY A 715 -34.67 5.54 -8.02
C GLY A 715 -35.43 4.25 -8.36
N PHE A 716 -34.82 3.08 -8.13
CA PHE A 716 -35.46 1.79 -8.35
C PHE A 716 -35.46 0.96 -7.08
N THR A 717 -36.50 0.16 -6.91
CA THR A 717 -36.53 -0.95 -5.94
C THR A 717 -36.65 -2.26 -6.68
N PHE A 718 -36.06 -3.31 -6.11
CA PHE A 718 -36.31 -4.65 -6.59
C PHE A 718 -37.78 -5.01 -6.35
N SER A 719 -38.45 -5.51 -7.39
CA SER A 719 -39.85 -5.96 -7.32
C SER A 719 -39.91 -7.47 -7.14
N HIS A 720 -39.35 -8.21 -8.10
CA HIS A 720 -39.37 -9.67 -8.12
C HIS A 720 -38.43 -10.22 -9.18
N TRP A 721 -38.18 -11.52 -9.12
CA TRP A 721 -37.47 -12.25 -10.14
C TRP A 721 -38.47 -12.82 -11.15
N GLN A 722 -38.22 -12.62 -12.44
CA GLN A 722 -38.90 -13.32 -13.52
C GLN A 722 -38.05 -14.53 -13.94
N GLY A 723 -38.64 -15.72 -14.02
CA GLY A 723 -37.87 -16.97 -14.22
C GLY A 723 -37.24 -17.49 -12.92
N GLY A 724 -36.56 -18.65 -12.97
CA GLY A 724 -35.85 -19.27 -11.84
C GLY A 724 -36.70 -19.82 -10.66
N SER A 725 -37.85 -19.21 -10.40
CA SER A 725 -38.96 -19.66 -9.52
C SER A 725 -40.06 -18.60 -9.39
N GLY A 726 -39.86 -17.38 -9.92
CA GLY A 726 -40.83 -16.27 -9.78
C GLY A 726 -40.82 -15.61 -8.40
N SER A 727 -39.70 -15.72 -7.65
CA SER A 727 -39.61 -15.30 -6.25
C SER A 727 -39.66 -13.78 -6.07
N ILE A 728 -40.33 -13.32 -5.02
CA ILE A 728 -40.30 -11.92 -4.53
C ILE A 728 -39.18 -11.67 -3.51
N SER A 729 -38.44 -12.71 -3.12
CA SER A 729 -37.32 -12.58 -2.17
C SER A 729 -36.12 -11.91 -2.85
N GLU A 730 -35.52 -10.93 -2.18
CA GLU A 730 -34.26 -10.29 -2.59
C GLU A 730 -33.10 -11.30 -2.68
N VAL A 731 -33.14 -12.39 -1.93
CA VAL A 731 -32.17 -13.47 -2.12
C VAL A 731 -32.88 -14.63 -2.78
N MET A 732 -32.42 -15.02 -3.97
CA MET A 732 -32.87 -16.21 -4.67
C MET A 732 -31.74 -17.22 -4.75
N THR A 733 -32.01 -18.46 -4.39
CA THR A 733 -31.11 -19.59 -4.66
C THR A 733 -31.78 -20.49 -5.69
N VAL A 734 -31.10 -20.75 -6.81
CA VAL A 734 -31.61 -21.62 -7.89
C VAL A 734 -30.68 -22.78 -8.14
N LEU A 735 -31.25 -23.95 -8.41
CA LEU A 735 -30.51 -25.13 -8.85
C LEU A 735 -30.60 -25.24 -10.38
N PRO A 736 -29.51 -25.08 -11.13
CA PRO A 736 -29.55 -24.95 -12.59
C PRO A 736 -29.73 -26.31 -13.28
N THR A 737 -30.94 -26.88 -13.19
CA THR A 737 -31.26 -28.22 -13.73
C THR A 737 -31.50 -28.25 -15.25
N LYS A 738 -31.79 -27.10 -15.86
CA LYS A 738 -31.98 -26.89 -17.31
C LYS A 738 -31.66 -25.44 -17.64
N GLY A 739 -31.47 -25.11 -18.93
CA GLY A 739 -31.22 -23.74 -19.37
C GLY A 739 -32.19 -22.75 -18.70
N MET A 740 -31.66 -21.77 -17.98
CA MET A 740 -32.44 -20.78 -17.24
C MET A 740 -32.31 -19.40 -17.89
N ASP A 741 -33.41 -18.66 -17.90
CA ASP A 741 -33.46 -17.24 -18.20
C ASP A 741 -34.13 -16.58 -16.99
N ILE A 742 -33.35 -15.79 -16.25
CA ILE A 742 -33.73 -15.19 -14.98
C ILE A 742 -33.55 -13.69 -15.10
N LYS A 743 -34.59 -12.91 -14.85
CA LYS A 743 -34.52 -11.46 -14.91
C LYS A 743 -34.86 -10.83 -13.58
N ALA A 744 -34.01 -9.94 -13.08
CA ALA A 744 -34.34 -9.08 -11.96
C ALA A 744 -35.27 -7.98 -12.46
N ILE A 745 -36.51 -7.96 -11.96
CA ILE A 745 -37.47 -6.91 -12.27
C ILE A 745 -37.35 -5.86 -11.18
N PHE A 746 -36.88 -4.69 -11.58
CA PHE A 746 -36.90 -3.48 -10.81
C PHE A 746 -38.08 -2.63 -11.23
N VAL A 747 -38.66 -1.93 -10.27
CA VAL A 747 -39.69 -0.93 -10.52
C VAL A 747 -39.21 0.40 -9.98
N PRO A 748 -39.64 1.53 -10.57
CA PRO A 748 -39.49 2.81 -9.90
C PRO A 748 -40.01 2.66 -8.47
N ASP A 749 -39.22 3.09 -7.49
CA ASP A 749 -39.64 3.01 -6.11
C ASP A 749 -40.95 3.81 -5.95
N SER A 750 -42.04 3.10 -5.64
CA SER A 750 -43.38 3.69 -5.51
C SER A 750 -43.71 4.08 -4.07
N THR A 751 -42.74 3.94 -3.17
CA THR A 751 -42.85 4.23 -1.74
C THR A 751 -41.85 5.27 -1.24
N THR A 752 -40.87 5.68 -2.06
CA THR A 752 -39.95 6.75 -1.70
C THR A 752 -40.03 7.90 -2.69
N GLY A 753 -40.03 9.11 -2.13
CA GLY A 753 -40.16 10.36 -2.85
C GLY A 753 -40.99 11.36 -2.03
N SER A 754 -40.60 12.61 -2.07
CA SER A 754 -41.32 13.76 -1.51
C SER A 754 -41.23 14.92 -2.50
N ILE A 755 -41.93 16.01 -2.20
CA ILE A 755 -41.57 17.29 -2.81
C ILE A 755 -40.31 17.79 -2.11
N SER A 756 -39.29 18.14 -2.89
CA SER A 756 -38.02 18.68 -2.39
C SER A 756 -37.75 20.06 -2.96
N ILE A 757 -37.13 20.93 -2.18
CA ILE A 757 -36.55 22.20 -2.60
C ILE A 757 -35.24 21.87 -3.32
N ASN A 758 -35.23 22.05 -4.64
CA ASN A 758 -34.26 21.44 -5.53
C ASN A 758 -33.20 22.43 -6.04
N GLU A 759 -33.56 23.70 -6.19
CA GLU A 759 -32.69 24.77 -6.69
C GLU A 759 -33.12 26.12 -6.10
N ILE A 760 -32.17 27.01 -5.80
CA ILE A 760 -32.41 28.32 -5.17
C ILE A 760 -31.57 29.40 -5.85
N ASN A 761 -32.24 30.45 -6.34
CA ASN A 761 -31.62 31.69 -6.80
C ASN A 761 -31.88 32.82 -5.81
N TYR A 762 -30.89 33.13 -4.97
CA TYR A 762 -30.93 34.24 -4.02
C TYR A 762 -30.16 35.49 -4.51
N SER A 763 -29.51 35.41 -5.67
CA SER A 763 -28.67 36.48 -6.20
C SER A 763 -28.48 36.32 -7.71
N SER A 764 -29.24 37.10 -8.47
CA SER A 764 -29.28 37.08 -9.93
C SER A 764 -28.13 37.84 -10.61
N PHE A 765 -27.95 37.60 -11.91
CA PHE A 765 -26.97 38.31 -12.74
C PHE A 765 -27.42 39.72 -13.14
N ASN A 766 -26.53 40.70 -13.03
CA ASN A 766 -26.84 42.11 -13.27
C ASN A 766 -27.35 42.51 -14.68
N VAL A 767 -27.15 41.68 -15.72
CA VAL A 767 -27.64 41.95 -17.10
C VAL A 767 -28.79 41.04 -17.55
N ALA A 768 -29.13 40.03 -16.75
CA ALA A 768 -30.24 39.11 -16.99
C ALA A 768 -30.78 38.65 -15.63
N ASP A 769 -31.68 39.45 -15.05
CA ASP A 769 -32.18 39.28 -13.69
C ASP A 769 -33.59 38.69 -13.69
N PRO A 770 -33.77 37.39 -13.37
CA PRO A 770 -35.09 36.78 -13.23
C PRO A 770 -35.75 37.08 -11.87
N GLY A 771 -35.12 37.88 -11.01
CA GLY A 771 -35.46 38.05 -9.61
C GLY A 771 -35.19 36.80 -8.76
N ASP A 772 -35.57 36.85 -7.49
CA ASP A 772 -35.49 35.69 -6.60
C ASP A 772 -36.46 34.59 -7.05
N TRP A 773 -35.95 33.35 -7.06
CA TRP A 773 -36.77 32.18 -7.32
C TRP A 773 -36.20 30.93 -6.66
N PHE A 774 -37.03 29.93 -6.46
CA PHE A 774 -36.62 28.58 -6.08
C PHE A 774 -37.46 27.54 -6.83
N GLU A 775 -36.97 26.31 -6.87
CA GLU A 775 -37.61 25.21 -7.58
C GLU A 775 -38.02 24.10 -6.63
N LEU A 776 -39.20 23.54 -6.89
CA LEU A 776 -39.66 22.30 -6.28
C LEU A 776 -39.57 21.14 -7.27
N TYR A 777 -39.02 20.01 -6.83
CA TYR A 777 -38.98 18.77 -7.60
C TYR A 777 -39.88 17.69 -6.97
N ASN A 778 -40.71 17.05 -7.80
CA ASN A 778 -41.54 15.93 -7.40
C ASN A 778 -40.86 14.59 -7.74
N SER A 779 -40.16 14.01 -6.75
CA SER A 779 -39.51 12.71 -6.89
C SER A 779 -40.47 11.51 -6.81
N THR A 780 -41.77 11.74 -6.55
CA THR A 780 -42.74 10.66 -6.46
C THR A 780 -43.17 10.14 -7.84
N SER A 781 -43.68 8.91 -7.87
CA SER A 781 -44.24 8.27 -9.07
C SER A 781 -45.63 8.79 -9.49
N GLY A 782 -46.17 9.76 -8.74
CA GLY A 782 -47.51 10.32 -8.94
C GLY A 782 -47.49 11.83 -9.11
N LYS A 783 -48.58 12.36 -9.68
CA LYS A 783 -48.83 13.80 -9.71
C LYS A 783 -49.21 14.31 -8.32
N ILE A 784 -48.62 15.42 -7.88
CA ILE A 784 -48.92 16.06 -6.58
C ILE A 784 -49.68 17.36 -6.80
N ASN A 785 -50.73 17.58 -5.99
CA ASN A 785 -51.49 18.83 -5.95
C ASN A 785 -51.04 19.65 -4.74
N LEU A 786 -50.63 20.89 -4.99
CA LEU A 786 -50.12 21.81 -3.97
C LEU A 786 -51.20 22.81 -3.48
N GLU A 787 -52.47 22.63 -3.84
CA GLU A 787 -53.54 23.51 -3.38
C GLU A 787 -53.56 23.62 -1.85
N ASN A 788 -53.51 24.85 -1.33
CA ASN A 788 -53.45 25.19 0.11
C ASN A 788 -52.14 24.81 0.82
N TRP A 789 -51.11 24.37 0.11
CA TRP A 789 -49.76 24.28 0.68
C TRP A 789 -49.23 25.69 0.95
N VAL A 790 -48.23 25.79 1.83
CA VAL A 790 -47.60 27.07 2.18
C VAL A 790 -46.09 26.95 2.16
N ILE A 791 -45.41 27.98 1.65
CA ILE A 791 -43.97 28.18 1.77
C ILE A 791 -43.72 29.47 2.56
N SER A 792 -42.71 29.46 3.43
CA SER A 792 -42.27 30.64 4.20
C SER A 792 -40.76 30.71 4.26
N ASP A 793 -40.22 31.91 4.47
CA ASP A 793 -38.79 32.17 4.70
C ASP A 793 -38.33 31.86 6.15
N GLY A 794 -39.18 31.24 6.96
CA GLY A 794 -38.96 31.03 8.39
C GLY A 794 -39.32 32.22 9.29
N GLN A 795 -39.79 33.34 8.71
CA GLN A 795 -40.34 34.49 9.42
C GLN A 795 -41.89 34.51 9.33
N ASP A 796 -42.50 35.67 9.61
CA ASP A 796 -43.96 35.83 9.62
C ASP A 796 -44.59 35.87 8.20
N GLU A 797 -43.78 35.93 7.14
CA GLU A 797 -44.25 36.00 5.75
C GLU A 797 -44.53 34.61 5.16
N GLN A 798 -45.71 34.44 4.55
CA GLN A 798 -46.18 33.16 4.02
C GLN A 798 -46.75 33.32 2.61
N PHE A 799 -46.41 32.40 1.72
CA PHE A 799 -46.95 32.30 0.37
C PHE A 799 -47.80 31.03 0.24
N TYR A 800 -49.06 31.19 -0.14
CA TYR A 800 -49.99 30.08 -0.36
C TYR A 800 -50.08 29.74 -1.84
N PHE A 801 -49.92 28.47 -2.18
CA PHE A 801 -50.00 28.04 -3.56
C PHE A 801 -51.42 28.22 -4.12
N PRO A 802 -51.56 28.78 -5.34
CA PRO A 802 -52.87 28.97 -5.99
C PRO A 802 -53.65 27.67 -6.20
N LYS A 803 -54.96 27.80 -6.46
CA LYS A 803 -55.80 26.65 -6.80
C LYS A 803 -55.35 25.98 -8.09
N ASN A 804 -55.38 24.65 -8.09
CA ASN A 804 -54.96 23.79 -9.20
C ASN A 804 -53.44 23.82 -9.51
N THR A 805 -52.60 24.32 -8.60
CA THR A 805 -51.14 24.19 -8.73
C THR A 805 -50.74 22.73 -8.56
N GLN A 806 -50.07 22.16 -9.56
CA GLN A 806 -49.76 20.74 -9.59
C GLN A 806 -48.37 20.51 -10.19
N ILE A 807 -47.69 19.47 -9.72
CA ILE A 807 -46.41 19.00 -10.26
C ILE A 807 -46.60 17.55 -10.73
N GLU A 808 -46.33 17.29 -12.01
CA GLU A 808 -46.36 15.92 -12.55
C GLU A 808 -45.25 15.05 -11.92
N SER A 809 -45.33 13.73 -12.06
CA SER A 809 -44.26 12.82 -11.59
C SER A 809 -42.94 13.13 -12.30
N GLY A 810 -41.85 13.29 -11.54
CA GLY A 810 -40.55 13.72 -12.07
C GLY A 810 -40.55 15.15 -12.62
N GLY A 811 -41.61 15.93 -12.34
CA GLY A 811 -41.75 17.31 -12.81
C GLY A 811 -41.14 18.32 -11.83
N TYR A 812 -40.92 19.52 -12.36
CA TYR A 812 -40.38 20.67 -11.64
C TYR A 812 -41.39 21.83 -11.65
N LEU A 813 -41.37 22.66 -10.61
CA LEU A 813 -42.18 23.87 -10.53
C LEU A 813 -41.36 25.02 -9.95
N ILE A 814 -41.30 26.12 -10.70
CA ILE A 814 -40.63 27.34 -10.26
C ILE A 814 -41.57 28.22 -9.45
N ILE A 815 -41.06 28.78 -8.35
CA ILE A 815 -41.72 29.82 -7.58
C ILE A 815 -40.86 31.08 -7.67
N CYS A 816 -41.39 32.14 -8.29
CA CYS A 816 -40.64 33.38 -8.52
C CYS A 816 -41.44 34.62 -8.10
N ARG A 817 -40.76 35.76 -7.97
CA ARG A 817 -41.42 37.05 -7.67
C ARG A 817 -42.29 37.53 -8.82
N GLU A 818 -41.68 37.71 -10.01
CA GLU A 818 -42.32 38.34 -11.16
C GLU A 818 -42.24 37.43 -12.40
N ALA A 819 -43.39 36.96 -12.87
CA ALA A 819 -43.45 36.02 -14.00
C ALA A 819 -42.80 36.58 -15.28
N ASN A 820 -42.94 37.88 -15.54
CA ASN A 820 -42.43 38.48 -16.77
C ASN A 820 -40.90 38.60 -16.76
N GLU A 821 -40.30 38.88 -15.60
CA GLU A 821 -38.85 38.98 -15.43
C GLU A 821 -38.21 37.60 -15.60
N PHE A 822 -38.74 36.59 -14.90
CA PHE A 822 -38.30 35.21 -15.05
C PHE A 822 -38.38 34.72 -16.51
N LYS A 823 -39.54 34.92 -17.16
CA LYS A 823 -39.75 34.51 -18.56
C LYS A 823 -38.87 35.25 -19.56
N SER A 824 -38.38 36.44 -19.21
CA SER A 824 -37.45 37.19 -20.07
C SER A 824 -36.07 36.55 -20.14
N VAL A 825 -35.69 35.77 -19.12
CA VAL A 825 -34.41 35.07 -19.03
C VAL A 825 -34.53 33.63 -19.53
N PHE A 826 -35.54 32.88 -19.06
CA PHE A 826 -35.63 31.43 -19.30
C PHE A 826 -36.71 31.00 -20.30
N GLY A 827 -37.48 31.94 -20.85
CA GLY A 827 -38.55 31.64 -21.82
C GLY A 827 -39.91 31.34 -21.17
N SER A 828 -40.91 31.03 -22.00
CA SER A 828 -42.33 30.94 -21.57
C SER A 828 -42.85 29.52 -21.31
N ASP A 829 -42.05 28.48 -21.59
CA ASP A 829 -42.51 27.08 -21.58
C ASP A 829 -42.26 26.36 -20.24
N ILE A 830 -41.71 27.05 -19.24
CA ILE A 830 -41.40 26.48 -17.90
C ILE A 830 -42.61 26.62 -16.96
N PRO A 831 -43.06 25.54 -16.31
CA PRO A 831 -44.10 25.61 -15.28
C PRO A 831 -43.66 26.51 -14.12
N LEU A 832 -44.43 27.57 -13.84
CA LEU A 832 -44.14 28.48 -12.75
C LEU A 832 -45.38 28.98 -12.03
N VAL A 833 -45.16 29.41 -10.80
CA VAL A 833 -46.06 30.22 -9.97
C VAL A 833 -45.32 31.51 -9.63
N SER A 834 -46.00 32.66 -9.79
CA SER A 834 -45.44 33.98 -9.49
C SER A 834 -46.08 34.62 -8.25
N ASP A 835 -45.76 35.88 -7.99
CA ASP A 835 -46.25 36.68 -6.88
C ASP A 835 -45.69 36.21 -5.52
N LEU A 836 -44.48 35.64 -5.51
CA LEU A 836 -43.73 35.37 -4.27
C LEU A 836 -43.59 36.67 -3.48
N ASN A 837 -44.14 36.69 -2.27
CA ASN A 837 -44.33 37.90 -1.48
C ASN A 837 -43.13 38.26 -0.58
N PHE A 838 -42.12 37.39 -0.51
CA PHE A 838 -40.86 37.61 0.20
C PHE A 838 -39.64 37.47 -0.74
N GLY A 839 -38.49 37.94 -0.30
CA GLY A 839 -37.21 37.81 -1.03
C GLY A 839 -36.27 36.82 -0.36
N LEU A 840 -35.21 36.43 -1.05
CA LEU A 840 -34.20 35.47 -0.58
C LEU A 840 -32.91 36.20 -0.19
N ASN A 841 -32.43 35.99 1.03
CA ASN A 841 -31.29 36.72 1.55
C ASN A 841 -29.93 36.19 1.03
N ALA A 842 -29.16 37.07 0.38
CA ALA A 842 -27.81 36.78 -0.08
C ALA A 842 -26.78 36.48 1.04
N ALA A 843 -27.14 36.63 2.33
CA ALA A 843 -26.34 36.20 3.47
C ALA A 843 -26.71 34.78 4.00
N GLY A 844 -27.69 34.13 3.38
CA GLY A 844 -28.31 32.87 3.84
C GLY A 844 -29.73 33.10 4.37
N ASP A 845 -30.62 32.15 4.12
CA ASP A 845 -32.04 32.23 4.46
C ASP A 845 -32.67 30.83 4.64
N SER A 846 -33.91 30.79 5.12
CA SER A 846 -34.70 29.57 5.23
C SER A 846 -35.76 29.47 4.15
N LEU A 847 -36.13 28.25 3.76
CA LEU A 847 -37.35 27.95 3.04
C LEU A 847 -38.00 26.75 3.71
N ILE A 848 -39.25 26.89 4.14
CA ILE A 848 -40.00 25.84 4.84
C ILE A 848 -41.30 25.58 4.09
N LEU A 849 -41.43 24.39 3.52
CA LEU A 849 -42.60 23.94 2.77
C LEU A 849 -43.51 23.11 3.67
N LYS A 850 -44.79 23.48 3.75
CA LYS A 850 -45.79 22.74 4.52
C LYS A 850 -46.99 22.35 3.65
N ASN A 851 -47.53 21.17 3.90
CA ASN A 851 -48.74 20.68 3.23
C ASN A 851 -50.02 21.37 3.75
N GLU A 852 -51.18 21.02 3.20
CA GLU A 852 -52.48 21.59 3.57
C GLU A 852 -52.89 21.35 5.03
N ASN A 853 -52.26 20.37 5.69
CA ASN A 853 -52.47 20.06 7.11
C ASN A 853 -51.49 20.81 8.03
N GLY A 854 -50.57 21.58 7.47
CA GLY A 854 -49.53 22.33 8.20
C GLY A 854 -48.32 21.49 8.60
N GLU A 855 -48.17 20.27 8.07
CA GLU A 855 -47.01 19.42 8.30
C GLU A 855 -45.86 19.85 7.37
N ILE A 856 -44.63 19.89 7.89
CA ILE A 856 -43.45 20.20 7.08
C ILE A 856 -43.20 19.04 6.12
N VAL A 857 -43.12 19.37 4.83
CA VAL A 857 -42.82 18.43 3.74
C VAL A 857 -41.33 18.47 3.41
N ASP A 858 -40.77 19.68 3.38
CA ASP A 858 -39.34 19.88 3.21
C ASP A 858 -38.93 21.24 3.81
N GLU A 859 -37.68 21.34 4.25
CA GLU A 859 -37.12 22.60 4.73
C GLU A 859 -35.61 22.69 4.44
N VAL A 860 -35.14 23.89 4.13
CA VAL A 860 -33.72 24.15 3.91
C VAL A 860 -33.32 25.47 4.56
N PHE A 861 -32.13 25.49 5.17
CA PHE A 861 -31.49 26.71 5.66
C PHE A 861 -30.13 26.87 4.97
N TYR A 862 -30.11 27.55 3.83
CA TYR A 862 -28.90 27.71 3.03
C TYR A 862 -28.00 28.79 3.61
N ARG A 863 -26.68 28.60 3.43
CA ARG A 863 -25.65 29.53 3.90
C ARG A 863 -24.72 29.90 2.76
N ILE A 864 -23.96 30.98 2.94
CA ILE A 864 -22.94 31.44 1.98
C ILE A 864 -21.52 31.15 2.47
N VAL A 865 -21.36 30.10 3.27
CA VAL A 865 -20.07 29.64 3.79
C VAL A 865 -20.01 28.13 3.69
N ASP A 866 -18.80 27.62 3.45
CA ASP A 866 -18.48 26.20 3.48
C ASP A 866 -19.11 25.50 4.71
N PRO A 867 -19.76 24.33 4.55
CA PRO A 867 -19.77 23.45 3.37
C PRO A 867 -20.79 23.82 2.28
N TRP A 868 -21.55 24.93 2.42
CA TRP A 868 -22.47 25.37 1.36
C TRP A 868 -21.71 26.04 0.21
N PRO A 869 -22.19 25.94 -1.05
CA PRO A 869 -21.51 26.55 -2.19
C PRO A 869 -21.39 28.06 -2.05
N VAL A 870 -20.16 28.56 -2.14
CA VAL A 870 -19.86 29.99 -2.04
C VAL A 870 -19.75 30.58 -3.45
N LYS A 871 -20.72 31.40 -3.83
CA LYS A 871 -20.68 32.19 -5.06
C LYS A 871 -19.61 33.29 -4.92
N THR A 872 -18.62 33.31 -5.81
CA THR A 872 -17.46 34.24 -5.72
C THR A 872 -17.53 35.41 -6.71
N ASP A 873 -18.52 35.39 -7.61
CA ASP A 873 -18.72 36.38 -8.66
C ASP A 873 -20.20 36.61 -8.99
N ASP A 874 -20.48 37.55 -9.90
CA ASP A 874 -21.81 37.87 -10.40
C ASP A 874 -22.12 37.02 -11.65
N SER A 875 -21.95 35.71 -11.58
CA SER A 875 -22.07 34.79 -12.75
C SER A 875 -23.50 34.41 -13.11
N GLY A 876 -24.48 34.73 -12.25
CA GLY A 876 -25.86 34.27 -12.39
C GLY A 876 -26.10 32.82 -11.98
N GLN A 877 -25.09 32.10 -11.48
CA GLN A 877 -25.24 30.75 -10.94
C GLN A 877 -26.20 30.72 -9.73
N THR A 878 -26.93 29.62 -9.61
CA THR A 878 -27.83 29.27 -8.50
C THR A 878 -27.16 28.18 -7.64
N ILE A 879 -27.71 27.92 -6.44
CA ILE A 879 -27.37 26.71 -5.70
C ILE A 879 -28.40 25.62 -6.00
N GLU A 880 -27.93 24.42 -6.31
CA GLU A 880 -28.75 23.30 -6.73
C GLU A 880 -28.37 22.04 -5.95
N LEU A 881 -29.36 21.23 -5.57
CA LEU A 881 -29.16 19.99 -4.84
C LEU A 881 -28.62 18.90 -5.78
N ILE A 882 -27.50 18.26 -5.44
CA ILE A 882 -26.87 17.27 -6.33
C ILE A 882 -27.72 16.00 -6.51
N ASN A 883 -28.59 15.68 -5.56
CA ASN A 883 -29.60 14.64 -5.71
C ASN A 883 -30.74 14.86 -4.70
N SER A 884 -31.98 14.84 -5.17
CA SER A 884 -33.20 15.02 -4.36
C SER A 884 -33.40 14.00 -3.22
N SER A 885 -32.68 12.88 -3.24
CA SER A 885 -32.74 11.86 -2.19
C SER A 885 -31.74 12.11 -1.04
N LEU A 886 -30.88 13.13 -1.15
CA LEU A 886 -29.91 13.48 -0.12
C LEU A 886 -30.48 14.45 0.90
N ASP A 887 -29.88 14.49 2.09
CA ASP A 887 -30.26 15.42 3.16
C ASP A 887 -29.93 16.86 2.76
N ASN A 888 -30.96 17.61 2.36
CA ASN A 888 -30.82 18.99 1.89
C ASN A 888 -30.46 19.99 3.00
N SER A 889 -30.42 19.57 4.28
CA SER A 889 -29.93 20.41 5.38
C SER A 889 -28.40 20.50 5.42
N LEU A 890 -27.70 19.58 4.74
CA LEU A 890 -26.24 19.54 4.66
C LEU A 890 -25.74 20.30 3.43
N GLY A 891 -24.91 21.31 3.63
CA GLY A 891 -24.37 22.14 2.53
C GLY A 891 -23.55 21.36 1.50
N GLU A 892 -22.93 20.25 1.90
CA GLU A 892 -22.15 19.35 1.04
C GLU A 892 -22.98 18.68 -0.06
N ASN A 893 -24.32 18.63 0.09
CA ASN A 893 -25.22 18.08 -0.90
C ASN A 893 -25.69 19.13 -1.93
N TRP A 894 -25.26 20.38 -1.79
CA TRP A 894 -25.59 21.48 -2.71
C TRP A 894 -24.36 21.86 -3.53
N TYR A 895 -24.57 22.36 -4.76
CA TYR A 895 -23.50 22.84 -5.62
C TYR A 895 -23.91 24.08 -6.42
N LEU A 896 -22.94 24.79 -7.01
CA LEU A 896 -23.25 25.88 -7.95
C LEU A 896 -23.63 25.30 -9.32
N SER A 897 -24.78 25.70 -9.84
CA SER A 897 -25.23 25.31 -11.17
C SER A 897 -24.31 25.82 -12.28
N THR A 898 -24.36 25.18 -13.44
CA THR A 898 -23.71 25.72 -14.65
C THR A 898 -24.56 26.82 -15.27
N GLY A 899 -23.95 27.93 -15.67
CA GLY A 899 -24.68 29.02 -16.33
C GLY A 899 -25.59 29.81 -15.37
N TYR A 900 -26.87 29.95 -15.73
CA TYR A 900 -27.86 30.78 -15.02
C TYR A 900 -28.83 29.98 -14.14
N GLY A 901 -28.50 28.72 -13.83
CA GLY A 901 -29.43 27.76 -13.22
C GLY A 901 -30.09 26.82 -14.23
N THR A 902 -30.80 25.82 -13.72
CA THR A 902 -31.46 24.74 -14.48
C THR A 902 -32.98 24.69 -14.30
N PRO A 903 -33.70 25.84 -14.32
CA PRO A 903 -35.11 25.83 -14.00
C PRO A 903 -35.93 24.98 -14.97
N GLY A 904 -36.73 24.07 -14.42
CA GLY A 904 -37.58 23.15 -15.17
C GLY A 904 -36.85 21.91 -15.70
N GLU A 905 -35.56 21.78 -15.44
CA GLU A 905 -34.70 20.70 -15.94
C GLU A 905 -33.94 20.00 -14.81
N LYS A 906 -33.22 18.94 -15.14
CA LYS A 906 -32.37 18.22 -14.17
C LYS A 906 -31.16 19.07 -13.82
N ASN A 907 -30.90 19.26 -12.52
CA ASN A 907 -29.73 19.98 -11.99
C ASN A 907 -28.42 19.58 -12.68
N SER A 908 -27.62 20.59 -13.00
CA SER A 908 -26.42 20.42 -13.82
C SER A 908 -25.30 19.63 -13.13
N GLN A 909 -25.28 19.62 -11.80
CA GLN A 909 -24.34 18.95 -10.92
C GLN A 909 -24.94 17.65 -10.33
N PHE A 910 -25.97 17.10 -10.97
CA PHE A 910 -26.64 15.91 -10.46
C PHE A 910 -25.71 14.69 -10.35
N GLN A 911 -25.74 13.99 -9.22
CA GLN A 911 -24.99 12.75 -8.96
C GLN A 911 -25.91 11.54 -8.76
N TYR A 912 -25.51 10.38 -9.30
CA TYR A 912 -26.20 9.09 -9.08
C TYR A 912 -25.63 8.37 -7.83
N ILE A 913 -26.50 7.88 -6.94
CA ILE A 913 -26.15 7.20 -5.67
C ILE A 913 -26.01 5.66 -5.85
N ASP A 914 -25.00 5.14 -6.55
CA ASP A 914 -24.95 3.68 -6.84
C ASP A 914 -24.81 2.77 -5.57
N THR A 915 -25.89 2.04 -5.23
CA THR A 915 -26.02 0.80 -4.39
C THR A 915 -25.61 0.82 -2.89
N PRO A 916 -26.39 0.21 -1.96
CA PRO A 916 -26.03 0.10 -0.54
C PRO A 916 -24.90 -0.91 -0.31
N THR A 917 -23.67 -0.43 -0.27
CA THR A 917 -22.52 -1.21 0.24
C THR A 917 -21.61 -0.30 1.03
N LEU A 918 -21.39 -0.64 2.30
CA LEU A 918 -20.21 -0.46 3.18
C LEU A 918 -18.90 0.16 2.59
N ALA A 919 -18.99 1.27 1.88
CA ALA A 919 -17.87 2.03 1.36
C ALA A 919 -18.25 3.51 1.28
N LEU A 920 -18.75 4.07 2.38
CA LEU A 920 -18.86 5.53 2.54
C LEU A 920 -17.52 6.10 3.01
N ILE A 921 -16.51 5.93 2.15
CA ILE A 921 -15.55 7.01 1.98
C ILE A 921 -15.53 7.33 0.50
N ASP A 922 -16.53 8.08 0.07
CA ASP A 922 -16.46 8.71 -1.24
C ASP A 922 -15.52 9.92 -1.14
N THR A 923 -14.65 9.97 -2.12
CA THR A 923 -13.41 10.71 -2.25
C THR A 923 -13.62 12.19 -2.55
N LEU A 924 -14.23 12.93 -1.62
CA LEU A 924 -13.89 14.35 -1.47
C LEU A 924 -12.44 14.40 -0.97
N ASN A 925 -11.67 15.43 -1.34
CA ASN A 925 -10.23 15.56 -1.04
C ASN A 925 -9.87 15.68 0.46
N GLU A 926 -10.70 15.13 1.36
CA GLU A 926 -10.51 15.12 2.80
C GLU A 926 -10.42 13.67 3.31
N SER A 927 -9.37 13.39 4.05
CA SER A 927 -9.15 12.09 4.68
C SER A 927 -10.20 11.83 5.77
N LYS A 928 -10.70 10.60 5.87
CA LYS A 928 -11.83 10.22 6.76
C LYS A 928 -11.57 8.89 7.45
N ILE A 929 -12.13 8.65 8.63
CA ILE A 929 -12.03 7.38 9.39
C ILE A 929 -13.39 6.88 9.86
N MET A 930 -13.64 5.59 9.66
CA MET A 930 -14.82 4.84 10.12
C MET A 930 -14.38 3.65 10.96
N VAL A 931 -15.29 3.12 11.79
CA VAL A 931 -15.00 1.97 12.66
C VAL A 931 -16.18 1.02 12.77
N TYR A 932 -15.94 -0.27 12.57
CA TYR A 932 -16.94 -1.34 12.66
C TYR A 932 -16.33 -2.69 13.08
N PRO A 933 -16.99 -3.50 13.94
CA PRO A 933 -18.19 -3.17 14.69
C PRO A 933 -17.92 -2.09 15.75
N ASN A 934 -18.93 -1.27 16.04
CA ASN A 934 -18.90 -0.30 17.12
C ASN A 934 -20.33 -0.12 17.68
N PRO A 935 -20.62 -0.58 18.90
CA PRO A 935 -19.70 -1.14 19.90
C PRO A 935 -19.07 -2.49 19.52
N PHE A 936 -17.96 -2.87 20.17
CA PHE A 936 -17.24 -4.14 19.94
C PHE A 936 -16.83 -4.84 21.25
N LEU A 937 -16.56 -6.16 21.17
CA LEU A 937 -16.30 -7.03 22.33
C LEU A 937 -14.84 -7.54 22.38
N GLY A 938 -14.30 -7.97 21.23
CA GLY A 938 -12.92 -8.41 21.08
C GLY A 938 -12.09 -7.41 20.29
N SER A 939 -12.31 -7.36 18.98
CA SER A 939 -11.64 -6.47 18.04
C SER A 939 -12.62 -5.55 17.31
N THR A 940 -12.10 -4.46 16.75
CA THR A 940 -12.80 -3.58 15.82
C THR A 940 -11.91 -3.23 14.64
N ARG A 941 -12.52 -2.93 13.49
CA ARG A 941 -11.83 -2.58 12.24
C ARG A 941 -12.04 -1.10 11.94
N PHE A 942 -10.95 -0.39 11.74
CA PHE A 942 -10.94 0.93 11.11
C PHE A 942 -10.93 0.77 9.60
N GLN A 943 -11.75 1.56 8.91
CA GLN A 943 -11.65 1.80 7.49
C GLN A 943 -11.42 3.30 7.32
N PHE A 944 -10.39 3.70 6.58
CA PHE A 944 -10.02 5.10 6.46
C PHE A 944 -9.53 5.44 5.06
N PHE A 945 -9.70 6.70 4.67
CA PHE A 945 -9.19 7.25 3.42
C PHE A 945 -8.18 8.33 3.76
N THR A 946 -7.12 8.42 2.97
CA THR A 946 -6.20 9.55 2.98
C THR A 946 -6.28 10.25 1.64
N SER A 947 -6.49 11.57 1.64
CA SER A 947 -6.57 12.36 0.40
C SER A 947 -5.22 12.69 -0.22
N LYS A 948 -4.13 12.42 0.50
CA LYS A 948 -2.75 12.70 0.09
C LYS A 948 -1.82 11.62 0.58
N ASP A 949 -0.74 11.46 -0.16
CA ASP A 949 0.41 10.64 0.19
C ASP A 949 1.05 11.15 1.49
N GLY A 950 1.43 10.24 2.39
CA GLY A 950 2.13 10.60 3.61
C GLY A 950 2.06 9.55 4.72
N LYS A 951 2.61 9.91 5.88
CA LYS A 951 2.68 9.03 7.06
C LYS A 951 1.34 8.93 7.76
N VAL A 952 0.69 7.81 7.61
CA VAL A 952 -0.56 7.52 8.32
C VAL A 952 -0.27 6.94 9.70
N GLU A 953 -1.08 7.30 10.68
CA GLU A 953 -1.14 6.67 11.99
C GLU A 953 -2.55 6.83 12.57
N ILE A 954 -3.15 5.78 13.13
CA ILE A 954 -4.38 5.88 13.92
C ILE A 954 -4.04 5.73 15.39
N LYS A 955 -4.14 6.81 16.16
CA LYS A 955 -3.91 6.79 17.62
C LYS A 955 -5.20 6.55 18.37
N ILE A 956 -5.17 5.65 19.34
CA ILE A 956 -6.33 5.29 20.15
C ILE A 956 -6.14 5.82 21.57
N TYR A 957 -7.11 6.58 22.04
CA TYR A 957 -7.13 7.21 23.36
C TYR A 957 -8.33 6.74 24.17
N ASN A 958 -8.19 6.69 25.50
CA ASN A 958 -9.35 6.58 26.38
C ASN A 958 -10.00 7.95 26.64
N ILE A 959 -11.15 7.97 27.33
CA ILE A 959 -11.86 9.20 27.70
C ILE A 959 -11.05 10.19 28.56
N LEU A 960 -9.96 9.74 29.21
CA LEU A 960 -9.05 10.60 29.97
C LEU A 960 -7.96 11.22 29.09
N GLY A 961 -7.97 10.98 27.78
CA GLY A 961 -6.95 11.42 26.84
C GLY A 961 -5.63 10.65 26.95
N GLN A 962 -5.61 9.50 27.65
CA GLN A 962 -4.42 8.66 27.72
C GLN A 962 -4.29 7.86 26.43
N HIS A 963 -3.12 7.90 25.80
CA HIS A 963 -2.79 7.08 24.64
C HIS A 963 -2.72 5.60 25.04
N ILE A 964 -3.47 4.77 24.33
CA ILE A 964 -3.62 3.34 24.59
C ILE A 964 -2.75 2.53 23.64
N THR A 965 -2.92 2.77 22.34
CA THR A 965 -2.14 2.15 21.27
C THR A 965 -2.20 2.96 19.99
N SER A 966 -1.36 2.63 19.02
CA SER A 966 -1.44 3.12 17.65
C SER A 966 -1.57 1.96 16.68
N VAL A 967 -2.39 2.10 15.64
CA VAL A 967 -2.52 1.16 14.52
C VAL A 967 -2.31 1.88 13.19
N ALA A 968 -2.24 1.16 12.07
CA ALA A 968 -2.13 1.73 10.72
C ALA A 968 -0.92 2.66 10.50
N LYS A 969 0.23 2.36 11.10
CA LYS A 969 1.39 3.24 11.10
C LYS A 969 2.31 2.97 9.90
N GLY A 970 2.51 3.93 9.01
CA GLY A 970 3.45 3.83 7.87
C GLY A 970 3.21 4.91 6.81
N ASN A 971 4.12 5.13 5.85
CA ASN A 971 3.79 5.99 4.71
C ASN A 971 2.88 5.25 3.74
N ARG A 972 1.85 5.93 3.26
CA ARG A 972 0.85 5.39 2.34
C ARG A 972 0.53 6.44 1.29
N ALA A 973 0.17 6.00 0.09
CA ALA A 973 -0.37 6.91 -0.89
C ALA A 973 -1.76 7.41 -0.45
N SER A 974 -2.36 8.32 -1.23
CA SER A 974 -3.78 8.58 -1.14
C SER A 974 -4.56 7.32 -1.50
N GLY A 975 -5.53 6.94 -0.69
CA GLY A 975 -6.30 5.73 -0.93
C GLY A 975 -7.13 5.31 0.28
N VAL A 976 -7.93 4.27 0.08
CA VAL A 976 -8.76 3.65 1.13
C VAL A 976 -7.99 2.46 1.71
N TYR A 977 -7.93 2.40 3.04
CA TYR A 977 -7.16 1.45 3.82
C TYR A 977 -7.99 0.92 4.99
N GLU A 978 -7.52 -0.19 5.56
CA GLU A 978 -8.13 -0.78 6.74
C GLU A 978 -7.06 -1.10 7.79
N ALA A 979 -7.43 -1.04 9.06
CA ALA A 979 -6.58 -1.50 10.16
C ALA A 979 -7.44 -2.10 11.28
N VAL A 980 -6.88 -3.02 12.06
CA VAL A 980 -7.61 -3.67 13.15
C VAL A 980 -7.03 -3.27 14.49
N TRP A 981 -7.90 -2.96 15.44
CA TRP A 981 -7.54 -2.90 16.86
C TRP A 981 -8.16 -4.06 17.61
N ASN A 982 -7.32 -4.88 18.24
CA ASN A 982 -7.70 -6.07 19.01
C ASN A 982 -8.12 -5.77 20.47
N GLY A 983 -8.24 -4.49 20.85
CA GLY A 983 -8.59 -4.10 22.20
C GLY A 983 -7.43 -4.15 23.21
N TYR A 984 -6.19 -4.41 22.79
CA TYR A 984 -5.00 -4.39 23.66
C TYR A 984 -4.27 -3.03 23.59
N ASN A 985 -3.52 -2.71 24.64
CA ASN A 985 -2.64 -1.53 24.68
C ASN A 985 -1.21 -1.87 24.20
N ASN A 986 -0.36 -0.86 24.08
CA ASN A 986 1.06 -0.99 23.68
C ASN A 986 1.93 -1.91 24.56
N ARG A 987 1.39 -2.46 25.65
CA ARG A 987 2.08 -3.40 26.55
C ARG A 987 1.49 -4.82 26.47
N GLY A 988 0.70 -5.10 25.44
CA GLY A 988 0.02 -6.38 25.26
C GLY A 988 -1.02 -6.69 26.33
N ARG A 989 -1.54 -5.68 27.05
CA ARG A 989 -2.59 -5.87 28.07
C ARG A 989 -3.95 -5.46 27.53
N GLN A 990 -4.98 -6.26 27.84
CA GLN A 990 -6.34 -5.97 27.43
C GLN A 990 -6.81 -4.63 28.01
N SER A 991 -7.41 -3.81 27.16
CA SER A 991 -7.94 -2.49 27.53
C SER A 991 -9.29 -2.64 28.22
N SER A 992 -9.54 -1.80 29.22
CA SER A 992 -10.78 -1.80 30.02
C SER A 992 -12.03 -1.55 29.16
N ASN A 993 -13.18 -2.00 29.63
CA ASN A 993 -14.45 -1.67 28.99
C ASN A 993 -14.71 -0.17 29.13
N GLY A 994 -15.22 0.46 28.08
CA GLY A 994 -15.44 1.91 28.08
C GLY A 994 -15.38 2.58 26.71
N VAL A 995 -15.35 3.91 26.74
CA VAL A 995 -15.32 4.76 25.55
C VAL A 995 -13.87 5.07 25.17
N TYR A 996 -13.57 4.94 23.88
CA TYR A 996 -12.30 5.25 23.26
C TYR A 996 -12.47 6.23 22.09
N ILE A 997 -11.41 6.91 21.71
CA ILE A 997 -11.35 7.83 20.56
C ILE A 997 -10.19 7.40 19.67
N GLY A 998 -10.49 7.07 18.41
CA GLY A 998 -9.50 6.85 17.36
C GLY A 998 -9.25 8.16 16.63
N VAL A 999 -7.98 8.50 16.42
CA VAL A 999 -7.55 9.74 15.79
C VAL A 999 -6.72 9.38 14.57
N LEU A 1000 -7.23 9.67 13.38
CA LEU A 1000 -6.49 9.51 12.11
C LEU A 1000 -5.51 10.66 11.96
N LEU A 1001 -4.23 10.34 11.82
CA LEU A 1001 -3.17 11.29 11.55
C LEU A 1001 -2.56 11.03 10.17
N LEU A 1002 -2.28 12.11 9.43
CA LEU A 1002 -1.43 12.10 8.25
C LEU A 1002 -0.30 13.10 8.47
N ASN A 1003 0.95 12.65 8.35
CA ASN A 1003 2.14 13.49 8.61
C ASN A 1003 2.09 14.20 9.98
N SER A 1004 1.50 13.53 10.99
CA SER A 1004 1.23 14.06 12.34
C SER A 1004 0.15 15.14 12.45
N GLU A 1005 -0.57 15.45 11.37
CA GLU A 1005 -1.76 16.31 11.38
C GLU A 1005 -3.00 15.45 11.61
N ILE A 1006 -3.88 15.86 12.54
CA ILE A 1006 -5.15 15.19 12.79
C ILE A 1006 -6.07 15.48 11.62
N LEU A 1007 -6.53 14.44 10.93
CA LEU A 1007 -7.43 14.59 9.80
C LEU A 1007 -8.87 14.25 10.14
N ASP A 1008 -9.08 13.21 10.94
CA ASP A 1008 -10.43 12.83 11.38
C ASP A 1008 -10.37 12.09 12.72
N THR A 1009 -11.51 11.99 13.40
CA THR A 1009 -11.63 11.26 14.67
C THR A 1009 -12.90 10.44 14.73
N VAL A 1010 -12.84 9.28 15.36
CA VAL A 1010 -13.99 8.39 15.54
C VAL A 1010 -14.11 7.93 16.99
N LYS A 1011 -15.33 7.98 17.53
CA LYS A 1011 -15.65 7.50 18.88
C LYS A 1011 -15.99 6.01 18.84
N MET A 1012 -15.42 5.25 19.77
CA MET A 1012 -15.62 3.81 19.90
C MET A 1012 -16.11 3.41 21.29
N VAL A 1013 -16.85 2.31 21.39
CA VAL A 1013 -17.28 1.72 22.67
C VAL A 1013 -16.86 0.25 22.73
N LYS A 1014 -16.04 -0.10 23.73
CA LYS A 1014 -15.60 -1.47 24.01
C LYS A 1014 -16.39 -2.05 25.20
N PHE A 1015 -16.97 -3.24 25.02
CA PHE A 1015 -17.62 -4.01 26.08
C PHE A 1015 -16.73 -5.07 26.74
#